data_AF-A0A2E4HIE6-F1
#
_entry.id   AF-A0A2E4HIE6-F1
#
_cell.length_a   1.000
_cell.length_b   1.000
_cell.length_c   1.000
_cell.angle_alpha   90.00
_cell.angle_beta   90.00
_cell.angle_gamma   90.00
#
_symmetry.space_group_name_H-M   'P 1'
#
loop_
_entity.id
_entity.type
_entity.pdbx_description
1 polymer ?
#
loop_
_entity_poly.entity_id
_entity_poly.type
_entity_poly.pdbx_seq_one_letter_code
_entity_poly.pdbx_strand_id
1 'polypeptide(L)'
;MRFILLLVVLCLSLSVQGQRRASNWYFGNKAGLNFNNGVPNPLLDGELDTIEGCSSISDEQTGALLFYTEGRNIWNRNHEVMPNGDGLLGSFSSTQSALVIPKPGSTNLFYIFTSDVVRIYQTTGFGNGFNYSIVNMNLNGGLGDVVDKNIELLPEASEKVTAVNAANGEDYWVITHHRQSFYAYKITAAGVAPAVVSTLGPDIDDFFNIRGSIKASPDGSKLAIAHLQERPIWDGVALLYDFDNQTGVVSNERTLGTDKAYYGAEFSPNTTKLYFSAKRKDGNGGTDLIQVEQYDLEASNIAGSRFVVGEYENSLPSDLAGALQVAVDGKIYHGLPGPQLSVLRTPNLPQYNADYRPFAVNLGLRSANYGLPPYVQSFFESIVTIKNLCYEDTTAFIVDPSAQVIGATWNFGDPASGANNTSTAISPSHVFTAPGLYTVTVDFEFENRIPKRFIEFVEISPILEVNEDVVLFQCDIDGLDDGRSVFNLNQAIPLIVGDTQSSNPDFDITANFFRTEQDAINNQNRLNALRYQNTSNGQLIYARVFENSECVTIAPLVLEVVPMSFEPPILVPICDTGFNEFTTIVQLDDLDALFDTSFPDADIQYYDTADDALLEKNAYEVQIQFNAFQIPDVYYRVELEGGCVTIGYAAFDIKRPPELENENVFFCQVDGGVTLSPPGTFNSYEWDTGETSPEIVVTAPGNYELTVSNGEGCTDTMLFIVATSSTISINDITVNEFQQSNEIIIDAQTDGEGLLYSVDGGLTFQNSPRFENLTPGYYNIIIRDAEACSQETARVLVRGVPRFFTPNTDGTNDYWQAFQARSLEGLQIEIYDRFGKLMQVLSSQSRGWDGTYNGETMPTAAYWYKLTYENTSYTGHFMLIRR
;
A
#
# COMPACT_ATOMS: atom_id res chain seq x y z
N MET A 1 23.21 76.06 7.05
CA MET A 1 23.00 75.11 8.19
C MET A 1 21.97 74.04 7.82
N ARG A 2 22.11 73.44 6.63
CA ARG A 2 21.26 72.38 6.04
C ARG A 2 22.22 71.39 5.38
N PHE A 3 22.94 70.58 6.17
CA PHE A 3 23.84 69.53 5.63
C PHE A 3 24.30 68.50 6.67
N ILE A 4 23.58 68.32 7.80
CA ILE A 4 23.98 67.39 8.88
C ILE A 4 22.86 66.39 9.27
N LEU A 5 21.65 66.47 8.70
CA LEU A 5 20.52 65.61 9.10
C LEU A 5 20.16 64.50 8.10
N LEU A 6 21.11 64.09 7.24
CA LEU A 6 20.88 63.02 6.24
C LEU A 6 22.02 61.98 6.19
N LEU A 7 22.75 61.81 7.30
CA LEU A 7 23.91 60.90 7.37
C LEU A 7 23.91 59.97 8.62
N VAL A 8 22.73 59.69 9.19
CA VAL A 8 22.57 58.74 10.32
C VAL A 8 21.57 57.60 9.98
N VAL A 9 21.08 57.53 8.74
CA VAL A 9 20.19 56.42 8.28
C VAL A 9 20.91 55.46 7.31
N LEU A 10 22.22 55.64 7.09
CA LEU A 10 23.05 54.68 6.37
C LEU A 10 24.16 54.21 7.32
N CYS A 11 24.31 52.88 7.46
CA CYS A 11 25.26 52.14 8.31
C CYS A 11 24.73 51.65 9.66
N LEU A 12 23.76 50.72 9.61
CA LEU A 12 23.74 49.50 10.44
C LEU A 12 22.90 48.49 9.66
N SER A 13 23.43 47.99 8.54
CA SER A 13 22.99 46.70 8.02
C SER A 13 23.48 45.65 9.02
N LEU A 14 22.75 45.48 10.13
CA LEU A 14 22.96 44.37 11.03
C LEU A 14 22.84 43.10 10.18
N SER A 15 23.93 42.36 10.09
CA SER A 15 23.97 41.07 9.41
C SER A 15 22.98 40.13 10.11
N VAL A 16 21.93 39.72 9.39
CA VAL A 16 21.05 38.64 9.80
C VAL A 16 21.91 37.37 9.82
N GLN A 17 22.44 37.01 11.00
CA GLN A 17 23.34 35.86 11.09
C GLN A 17 22.56 34.56 11.36
N GLY A 18 22.55 33.68 10.36
CA GLY A 18 22.60 32.24 10.57
C GLY A 18 21.30 31.46 10.73
N GLN A 19 20.28 31.96 11.45
CA GLN A 19 19.11 31.12 11.79
C GLN A 19 18.39 30.57 10.56
N ARG A 20 18.15 31.40 9.53
CA ARG A 20 17.48 30.96 8.28
C ARG A 20 18.31 30.02 7.41
N ARG A 21 19.56 29.73 7.75
CA ARG A 21 20.38 28.75 7.00
C ARG A 21 19.83 27.33 7.11
N ALA A 22 19.02 27.05 8.13
CA ALA A 22 18.36 25.76 8.34
C ALA A 22 16.86 25.75 7.97
N SER A 23 16.40 26.70 7.15
CA SER A 23 14.98 26.86 6.81
C SER A 23 14.40 25.80 5.88
N ASN A 24 15.21 25.14 5.05
CA ASN A 24 14.76 24.06 4.16
C ASN A 24 15.47 22.77 4.51
N TRP A 25 14.67 21.75 4.80
CA TRP A 25 15.12 20.40 5.10
C TRP A 25 14.78 19.49 3.92
N TYR A 26 15.72 18.63 3.57
CA TYR A 26 15.58 17.62 2.54
C TYR A 26 16.17 16.32 3.10
N PHE A 27 15.35 15.27 3.21
CA PHE A 27 15.70 14.03 3.92
C PHE A 27 14.88 12.83 3.42
N GLY A 28 15.23 11.62 3.90
CA GLY A 28 14.46 10.41 3.67
C GLY A 28 14.29 10.06 2.19
N ASN A 29 13.08 9.65 1.81
CA ASN A 29 12.71 9.34 0.43
C ASN A 29 11.96 10.52 -0.18
N LYS A 30 12.69 11.39 -0.89
CA LYS A 30 12.15 12.57 -1.59
C LYS A 30 11.31 13.51 -0.71
N ALA A 31 11.53 13.49 0.59
CA ALA A 31 10.80 14.32 1.55
C ALA A 31 11.55 15.62 1.83
N GLY A 32 10.80 16.64 2.25
CA GLY A 32 11.38 17.87 2.75
C GLY A 32 10.37 18.71 3.53
N LEU A 33 10.89 19.68 4.28
CA LEU A 33 10.12 20.63 5.06
C LEU A 33 10.69 22.05 4.93
N ASN A 34 9.81 23.04 4.81
CA ASN A 34 10.14 24.46 4.82
C ASN A 34 9.62 25.11 6.10
N PHE A 35 10.48 25.83 6.79
CA PHE A 35 10.22 26.48 8.08
C PHE A 35 10.27 28.01 8.02
N ASN A 36 10.27 28.62 6.84
CA ASN A 36 10.50 30.08 6.71
C ASN A 36 9.47 30.95 7.43
N ASN A 37 8.26 30.43 7.63
CA ASN A 37 7.15 31.10 8.31
C ASN A 37 6.89 30.56 9.72
N GLY A 38 7.75 29.70 10.26
CA GLY A 38 7.58 29.09 11.59
C GLY A 38 6.57 27.94 11.65
N VAL A 39 6.02 27.55 10.50
CA VAL A 39 5.15 26.37 10.34
C VAL A 39 5.87 25.38 9.42
N PRO A 40 5.98 24.09 9.77
CA PRO A 40 6.57 23.09 8.87
C PRO A 40 5.66 22.86 7.66
N ASN A 41 6.10 23.28 6.47
CA ASN A 41 5.38 23.06 5.22
C ASN A 41 6.05 21.95 4.39
N PRO A 42 5.31 20.92 3.94
CA PRO A 42 5.86 19.85 3.10
C PRO A 42 6.47 20.37 1.79
N LEU A 43 7.66 19.90 1.46
CA LEU A 43 8.31 20.08 0.17
C LEU A 43 8.27 18.74 -0.59
N LEU A 44 7.70 18.75 -1.80
CA LEU A 44 7.45 17.54 -2.60
C LEU A 44 8.39 17.38 -3.80
N ASP A 45 9.34 18.31 -3.93
CA ASP A 45 10.28 18.47 -5.05
C ASP A 45 11.68 17.87 -4.77
N GLY A 46 11.88 17.29 -3.58
CA GLY A 46 13.15 16.67 -3.20
C GLY A 46 13.53 15.49 -4.09
N GLU A 47 14.79 15.44 -4.50
CA GLU A 47 15.32 14.34 -5.35
C GLU A 47 16.21 13.35 -4.61
N LEU A 48 16.63 13.65 -3.37
CA LEU A 48 17.45 12.70 -2.62
C LEU A 48 16.62 11.47 -2.19
N ASP A 49 17.32 10.36 -2.02
CA ASP A 49 16.78 9.12 -1.46
C ASP A 49 17.84 8.49 -0.55
N THR A 50 17.61 8.57 0.76
CA THR A 50 18.55 8.17 1.80
C THR A 50 17.83 7.47 2.95
N ILE A 51 18.47 6.47 3.57
CA ILE A 51 17.93 5.77 4.73
C ILE A 51 18.17 6.59 6.00
N GLU A 52 19.32 7.26 6.10
CA GLU A 52 19.76 7.94 7.31
C GLU A 52 20.20 9.37 6.96
N GLY A 53 21.51 9.60 6.88
CA GLY A 53 22.09 10.93 6.81
C GLY A 53 21.78 11.70 5.53
N CYS A 54 21.66 13.00 5.73
CA CYS A 54 21.52 14.04 4.72
C CYS A 54 22.01 15.37 5.31
N SER A 55 22.09 16.43 4.51
CA SER A 55 22.29 17.79 4.97
C SER A 55 21.77 18.76 3.92
N SER A 56 21.33 19.94 4.34
CA SER A 56 20.86 21.01 3.46
C SER A 56 21.34 22.35 3.97
N ILE A 57 21.36 23.37 3.10
CA ILE A 57 21.72 24.72 3.49
C ILE A 57 20.88 25.73 2.71
N SER A 58 20.44 26.77 3.41
CA SER A 58 19.63 27.86 2.89
C SER A 58 20.37 29.20 3.01
N ASP A 59 19.93 30.19 2.24
CA ASP A 59 20.40 31.56 2.33
C ASP A 59 20.08 32.15 3.72
N GLU A 60 21.05 32.82 4.33
CA GLU A 60 20.92 33.31 5.71
C GLU A 60 19.90 34.45 5.87
N GLN A 61 19.60 35.18 4.79
CA GLN A 61 18.71 36.34 4.83
C GLN A 61 17.31 35.95 4.39
N THR A 62 17.20 35.22 3.28
CA THR A 62 15.91 34.88 2.68
C THR A 62 15.37 33.53 3.13
N GLY A 63 16.24 32.63 3.62
CA GLY A 63 15.88 31.23 3.88
C GLY A 63 15.51 30.46 2.61
N ALA A 64 15.91 30.93 1.44
CA ALA A 64 15.78 30.20 0.18
C ALA A 64 16.80 29.06 0.11
N LEU A 65 16.41 27.92 -0.43
CA LEU A 65 17.32 26.79 -0.62
C LEU A 65 18.54 27.20 -1.47
N LEU A 66 19.74 26.83 -1.01
CA LEU A 66 20.94 26.91 -1.83
C LEU A 66 21.22 25.54 -2.47
N PHE A 67 21.34 24.51 -1.64
CA PHE A 67 21.58 23.13 -2.04
C PHE A 67 21.35 22.12 -0.90
N TYR A 68 21.31 20.83 -1.25
CA TYR A 68 21.21 19.71 -0.31
C TYR A 68 21.98 18.48 -0.81
N THR A 69 22.24 17.53 0.09
CA THR A 69 23.05 16.34 -0.18
C THR A 69 22.75 15.21 0.80
N GLU A 70 22.80 13.96 0.36
CA GLU A 70 22.91 12.76 1.23
C GLU A 70 24.36 12.32 1.46
N GLY A 71 25.33 13.15 1.10
CA GLY A 71 26.76 12.88 1.26
C GLY A 71 27.40 12.15 0.08
N ARG A 72 26.65 11.80 -0.97
CA ARG A 72 27.20 11.21 -2.22
C ARG A 72 27.01 12.10 -3.43
N ASN A 73 25.82 12.66 -3.59
CA ASN A 73 25.54 13.67 -4.61
C ASN A 73 25.11 14.99 -3.96
N ILE A 74 25.25 16.10 -4.67
CA ILE A 74 24.82 17.43 -4.23
C ILE A 74 23.86 17.99 -5.26
N TRP A 75 22.64 18.31 -4.86
CA TRP A 75 21.64 18.95 -5.71
C TRP A 75 21.57 20.43 -5.40
N ASN A 76 21.53 21.23 -6.46
CA ASN A 76 21.29 22.65 -6.36
C ASN A 76 19.81 22.96 -6.04
N ARG A 77 19.49 24.24 -5.92
CA ARG A 77 18.12 24.72 -5.67
C ARG A 77 17.08 24.40 -6.77
N ASN A 78 17.51 23.95 -7.93
CA ASN A 78 16.63 23.50 -9.02
C ASN A 78 16.47 21.97 -9.03
N HIS A 79 16.97 21.29 -7.99
CA HIS A 79 16.96 19.82 -7.87
C HIS A 79 17.76 19.12 -8.97
N GLU A 80 18.80 19.77 -9.48
CA GLU A 80 19.76 19.20 -10.42
C GLU A 80 21.08 18.92 -9.70
N VAL A 81 21.70 17.77 -9.97
CA VAL A 81 23.03 17.46 -9.43
C VAL A 81 24.03 18.53 -9.92
N MET A 82 24.74 19.17 -8.99
CA MET A 82 25.73 20.19 -9.32
C MET A 82 26.83 19.61 -10.23
N PRO A 83 27.46 20.43 -11.08
CA PRO A 83 28.71 20.04 -11.71
C PRO A 83 29.71 19.59 -10.65
N ASN A 84 30.39 18.47 -10.93
CA ASN A 84 31.30 17.81 -10.00
C ASN A 84 30.68 17.49 -8.62
N GLY A 85 29.35 17.47 -8.52
CA GLY A 85 28.58 17.28 -7.29
C GLY A 85 28.35 15.83 -6.90
N ASP A 86 28.69 14.88 -7.76
CA ASP A 86 28.59 13.44 -7.55
C ASP A 86 29.89 12.83 -6.99
N GLY A 87 29.80 11.61 -6.45
CA GLY A 87 30.96 10.85 -6.00
C GLY A 87 31.65 11.40 -4.74
N LEU A 88 30.91 12.08 -3.87
CA LEU A 88 31.37 12.36 -2.52
C LEU A 88 31.47 11.06 -1.70
N LEU A 89 32.36 11.05 -0.70
CA LEU A 89 32.71 9.86 0.09
C LEU A 89 31.79 9.59 1.29
N GLY A 90 30.63 10.24 1.39
CA GLY A 90 29.60 9.91 2.38
C GLY A 90 28.75 8.69 1.97
N SER A 91 27.63 8.47 2.67
CA SER A 91 26.75 7.32 2.43
C SER A 91 25.30 7.55 2.83
N PHE A 92 24.38 6.95 2.07
CA PHE A 92 22.94 6.96 2.34
C PHE A 92 22.50 6.21 3.62
N SER A 93 23.40 5.41 4.20
CA SER A 93 23.15 4.61 5.40
C SER A 93 24.12 4.99 6.53
N SER A 94 24.72 6.18 6.47
CA SER A 94 25.47 6.73 7.58
C SER A 94 24.55 7.61 8.42
N THR A 95 24.50 7.40 9.74
CA THR A 95 23.62 8.13 10.67
C THR A 95 23.66 9.65 10.45
N GLN A 96 24.86 10.24 10.38
CA GLN A 96 25.10 11.64 10.02
C GLN A 96 26.07 11.72 8.84
N SER A 97 25.59 11.37 7.65
CA SER A 97 26.41 11.20 6.44
C SER A 97 27.11 12.47 5.94
N ALA A 98 26.51 13.63 6.15
CA ALA A 98 27.01 14.91 5.67
C ALA A 98 26.69 16.05 6.63
N LEU A 99 27.51 17.10 6.61
CA LEU A 99 27.26 18.36 7.31
C LEU A 99 27.79 19.53 6.49
N VAL A 100 26.91 20.48 6.16
CA VAL A 100 27.28 21.70 5.42
C VAL A 100 27.66 22.84 6.36
N ILE A 101 28.83 23.44 6.14
CA ILE A 101 29.38 24.54 6.95
C ILE A 101 29.71 25.73 6.05
N PRO A 102 29.15 26.94 6.31
CA PRO A 102 29.58 28.15 5.62
C PRO A 102 31.06 28.44 5.90
N LYS A 103 31.83 28.82 4.87
CA LYS A 103 33.22 29.21 5.06
C LYS A 103 33.29 30.61 5.71
N PRO A 104 33.91 30.78 6.89
CA PRO A 104 34.07 32.11 7.47
C PRO A 104 34.77 33.09 6.52
N GLY A 105 34.32 34.34 6.52
CA GLY A 105 34.80 35.39 5.62
C GLY A 105 34.36 35.26 4.15
N SER A 106 33.44 34.34 3.81
CA SER A 106 32.86 34.20 2.48
C SER A 106 31.33 34.09 2.56
N THR A 107 30.64 34.70 1.60
CA THR A 107 29.18 34.56 1.45
C THR A 107 28.77 33.46 0.45
N ASN A 108 29.73 32.87 -0.27
CA ASN A 108 29.46 31.98 -1.40
C ASN A 108 30.22 30.63 -1.35
N LEU A 109 31.08 30.42 -0.35
CA LEU A 109 31.86 29.19 -0.23
C LEU A 109 31.34 28.38 0.96
N PHE A 110 31.15 27.08 0.75
CA PHE A 110 30.65 26.16 1.74
C PHE A 110 31.51 24.90 1.77
N TYR A 111 31.78 24.39 2.95
CA TYR A 111 32.35 23.08 3.15
C TYR A 111 31.24 22.05 3.29
N ILE A 112 31.42 20.87 2.72
CA ILE A 112 30.59 19.69 3.00
C ILE A 112 31.51 18.66 3.63
N PHE A 113 31.29 18.37 4.91
CA PHE A 113 31.98 17.29 5.60
C PHE A 113 31.19 16.01 5.41
N THR A 114 31.85 14.90 5.07
CA THR A 114 31.22 13.59 4.92
C THR A 114 31.83 12.59 5.89
N SER A 115 30.97 11.78 6.50
CA SER A 115 31.36 10.75 7.45
C SER A 115 31.31 9.35 6.84
N ASP A 116 31.92 8.42 7.55
CA ASP A 116 32.06 7.02 7.16
C ASP A 116 30.73 6.24 7.25
N VAL A 117 30.74 4.96 6.88
CA VAL A 117 29.58 4.07 7.03
C VAL A 117 29.96 2.63 7.37
N VAL A 118 29.19 1.99 8.25
CA VAL A 118 29.35 0.59 8.67
C VAL A 118 29.45 -0.37 7.47
N ARG A 119 28.66 -0.16 6.42
CA ARG A 119 28.60 -1.03 5.22
C ARG A 119 29.91 -1.05 4.41
N ILE A 120 30.67 0.04 4.41
CA ILE A 120 31.92 0.11 3.67
C ILE A 120 32.98 -0.71 4.40
N TYR A 121 33.08 -0.59 5.73
CA TYR A 121 33.91 -1.48 6.55
C TYR A 121 33.59 -2.97 6.32
N GLN A 122 32.30 -3.33 6.22
CA GLN A 122 31.88 -4.71 5.94
C GLN A 122 32.36 -5.26 4.59
N THR A 123 32.45 -4.39 3.57
CA THR A 123 32.67 -4.81 2.18
C THR A 123 34.14 -4.72 1.77
N THR A 124 34.86 -3.71 2.24
CA THR A 124 36.26 -3.45 1.84
C THR A 124 37.27 -3.71 2.96
N GLY A 125 36.82 -3.73 4.22
CA GLY A 125 37.68 -3.76 5.41
C GLY A 125 38.31 -2.41 5.77
N PHE A 126 37.99 -1.32 5.05
CA PHE A 126 38.49 0.03 5.29
C PHE A 126 37.37 1.05 5.14
N GLY A 127 37.37 2.11 5.97
CA GLY A 127 36.46 3.24 5.82
C GLY A 127 36.78 4.10 4.58
N ASN A 128 35.80 4.89 4.17
CA ASN A 128 35.98 6.07 3.31
C ASN A 128 36.61 7.25 4.07
N GLY A 129 36.62 7.22 5.40
CA GLY A 129 37.18 8.24 6.27
C GLY A 129 36.27 9.44 6.52
N PHE A 130 36.81 10.42 7.22
CA PHE A 130 36.20 11.75 7.38
C PHE A 130 36.83 12.71 6.37
N ASN A 131 36.02 13.28 5.50
CA ASN A 131 36.46 14.08 4.37
C ASN A 131 35.74 15.42 4.32
N TYR A 132 36.29 16.38 3.57
CA TYR A 132 35.53 17.56 3.16
C TYR A 132 35.64 17.86 1.66
N SER A 133 34.61 18.52 1.14
CA SER A 133 34.56 19.10 -0.21
C SER A 133 34.17 20.58 -0.14
N ILE A 134 34.46 21.36 -1.17
CA ILE A 134 34.16 22.79 -1.23
C ILE A 134 33.19 23.08 -2.37
N VAL A 135 32.04 23.66 -2.03
CA VAL A 135 31.06 24.19 -2.98
C VAL A 135 31.27 25.69 -3.15
N ASN A 136 31.26 26.16 -4.39
CA ASN A 136 31.30 27.58 -4.74
C ASN A 136 30.02 28.02 -5.45
N MET A 137 29.18 28.76 -4.74
CA MET A 137 27.89 29.24 -5.24
C MET A 137 27.99 30.35 -6.30
N ASN A 138 29.19 30.94 -6.53
CA ASN A 138 29.37 31.89 -7.64
C ASN A 138 29.43 31.22 -9.01
N LEU A 139 29.57 29.90 -9.06
CA LEU A 139 29.69 29.14 -10.29
C LEU A 139 28.32 28.70 -10.81
N ASN A 140 28.30 28.21 -12.05
CA ASN A 140 27.11 27.70 -12.72
C ASN A 140 25.89 28.66 -12.65
N GLY A 141 26.12 29.97 -12.84
CA GLY A 141 25.05 30.97 -12.83
C GLY A 141 24.37 31.17 -11.47
N GLY A 142 25.03 30.85 -10.37
CA GLY A 142 24.43 30.94 -9.01
C GLY A 142 23.87 29.61 -8.50
N LEU A 143 23.96 28.54 -9.29
CA LEU A 143 23.52 27.19 -8.91
C LEU A 143 24.61 26.34 -8.27
N GLY A 144 25.84 26.83 -8.20
CA GLY A 144 26.95 26.15 -7.51
C GLY A 144 27.67 25.08 -8.36
N ASP A 145 28.90 24.79 -7.94
CA ASP A 145 29.81 23.78 -8.48
C ASP A 145 30.79 23.37 -7.37
N VAL A 146 31.26 22.13 -7.38
CA VAL A 146 32.26 21.62 -6.43
C VAL A 146 33.67 21.87 -6.97
N VAL A 147 34.43 22.71 -6.27
CA VAL A 147 35.78 23.12 -6.71
C VAL A 147 36.90 22.25 -6.16
N ASP A 148 36.69 21.66 -4.99
CA ASP A 148 37.59 20.70 -4.35
C ASP A 148 36.75 19.58 -3.75
N LYS A 149 37.18 18.32 -3.92
CA LYS A 149 36.36 17.16 -3.56
C LYS A 149 37.16 16.14 -2.77
N ASN A 150 36.53 15.58 -1.73
CA ASN A 150 37.02 14.44 -0.95
C ASN A 150 38.45 14.66 -0.40
N ILE A 151 38.69 15.83 0.19
CA ILE A 151 39.94 16.09 0.90
C ILE A 151 39.88 15.36 2.24
N GLU A 152 40.74 14.36 2.40
CA GLU A 152 40.80 13.50 3.59
C GLU A 152 41.31 14.27 4.81
N LEU A 153 40.59 14.13 5.94
CA LEU A 153 40.99 14.62 7.26
C LEU A 153 41.32 13.48 8.22
N LEU A 154 40.60 12.37 8.12
CA LEU A 154 40.85 11.13 8.86
C LEU A 154 40.62 9.94 7.92
N PRO A 155 41.46 8.90 7.99
CA PRO A 155 41.28 7.69 7.19
C PRO A 155 40.08 6.85 7.65
N GLU A 156 39.67 6.99 8.92
CA GLU A 156 38.57 6.24 9.52
C GLU A 156 37.79 7.14 10.49
N ALA A 157 36.46 7.02 10.48
CA ALA A 157 35.57 7.75 11.37
C ALA A 157 34.33 6.95 11.74
N SER A 158 33.59 7.40 12.76
CA SER A 158 32.24 6.91 13.03
C SER A 158 31.21 7.69 12.20
N GLU A 159 29.95 7.23 12.20
CA GLU A 159 28.84 7.86 11.46
C GLU A 159 28.32 9.15 12.10
N LYS A 160 29.23 9.94 12.68
CA LYS A 160 28.94 11.04 13.61
C LYS A 160 29.65 12.30 13.19
N VAL A 161 28.88 13.37 13.03
CA VAL A 161 29.42 14.70 12.80
C VAL A 161 28.46 15.76 13.35
N THR A 162 29.00 16.76 14.03
CA THR A 162 28.25 17.94 14.47
C THR A 162 29.11 19.19 14.32
N ALA A 163 28.50 20.35 14.42
CA ALA A 163 29.22 21.61 14.45
C ALA A 163 28.54 22.66 15.32
N VAL A 164 29.33 23.61 15.77
CA VAL A 164 28.90 24.74 16.61
C VAL A 164 29.80 25.94 16.34
N ASN A 165 29.34 27.15 16.67
CA ASN A 165 30.20 28.32 16.58
C ASN A 165 31.37 28.22 17.58
N ALA A 166 32.54 28.67 17.17
CA ALA A 166 33.62 28.95 18.10
C ALA A 166 33.31 30.21 18.92
N ALA A 167 34.03 30.40 20.03
CA ALA A 167 33.78 31.49 20.97
C ALA A 167 33.85 32.91 20.38
N ASN A 168 34.51 33.11 19.24
CA ASN A 168 34.54 34.41 18.56
C ASN A 168 33.25 34.74 17.78
N GLY A 169 32.33 33.79 17.64
CA GLY A 169 31.06 33.96 16.94
C GLY A 169 31.14 33.95 15.41
N GLU A 170 32.35 33.88 14.83
CA GLU A 170 32.57 33.91 13.37
C GLU A 170 33.07 32.58 12.83
N ASP A 171 33.94 31.90 13.57
CA ASP A 171 34.50 30.60 13.20
C ASP A 171 33.58 29.46 13.65
N TYR A 172 33.83 28.26 13.11
CA TYR A 172 33.10 27.04 13.49
C TYR A 172 34.04 25.98 14.06
N TRP A 173 33.52 25.17 14.96
CA TRP A 173 34.09 23.86 15.28
C TRP A 173 33.27 22.79 14.56
N VAL A 174 33.94 21.89 13.86
CA VAL A 174 33.36 20.66 13.31
C VAL A 174 33.94 19.49 14.09
N ILE A 175 33.08 18.70 14.72
CA ILE A 175 33.46 17.61 15.60
C ILE A 175 32.99 16.29 15.01
N THR A 176 33.93 15.35 14.85
CA THR A 176 33.65 13.95 14.57
C THR A 176 34.28 13.06 15.65
N HIS A 177 33.97 11.77 15.62
CA HIS A 177 34.40 10.80 16.61
C HIS A 177 34.89 9.53 15.91
N HIS A 178 35.92 8.89 16.47
CA HIS A 178 36.37 7.56 16.07
C HIS A 178 36.95 6.85 17.28
N ARG A 179 36.58 5.57 17.47
CA ARG A 179 36.98 4.76 18.63
C ARG A 179 36.59 5.41 19.96
N GLN A 180 37.55 5.98 20.69
CA GLN A 180 37.39 6.71 21.95
C GLN A 180 37.95 8.14 21.84
N SER A 181 38.05 8.69 20.62
CA SER A 181 38.65 9.99 20.37
C SER A 181 37.69 10.91 19.62
N PHE A 182 37.58 12.13 20.12
CA PHE A 182 36.93 13.24 19.46
C PHE A 182 37.97 14.04 18.68
N TYR A 183 37.60 14.45 17.47
CA TYR A 183 38.42 15.26 16.57
C TYR A 183 37.67 16.55 16.27
N ALA A 184 38.10 17.65 16.87
CA ALA A 184 37.52 18.98 16.68
C ALA A 184 38.37 19.80 15.71
N TYR A 185 37.85 20.06 14.51
CA TYR A 185 38.48 20.87 13.47
C TYR A 185 37.96 22.30 13.54
N LYS A 186 38.85 23.28 13.68
CA LYS A 186 38.47 24.69 13.63
C LYS A 186 38.40 25.17 12.18
N ILE A 187 37.26 25.69 11.77
CA ILE A 187 37.03 26.25 10.43
C ILE A 187 37.13 27.76 10.54
N THR A 188 38.07 28.34 9.80
CA THR A 188 38.36 29.78 9.82
C THR A 188 38.33 30.36 8.42
N ALA A 189 38.52 31.67 8.29
CA ALA A 189 38.70 32.30 6.99
C ALA A 189 39.92 31.77 6.21
N ALA A 190 40.91 31.18 6.89
CA ALA A 190 42.07 30.54 6.26
C ALA A 190 41.78 29.09 5.78
N GLY A 191 40.66 28.49 6.20
CA GLY A 191 40.27 27.12 5.88
C GLY A 191 40.18 26.22 7.11
N VAL A 192 40.32 24.91 6.89
CA VAL A 192 40.24 23.86 7.92
C VAL A 192 41.58 23.75 8.65
N ALA A 193 41.60 24.02 9.96
CA ALA A 193 42.78 23.85 10.81
C ALA A 193 42.97 22.37 11.24
N PRO A 194 44.18 21.96 11.67
CA PRO A 194 44.39 20.64 12.27
C PRO A 194 43.47 20.39 13.47
N ALA A 195 43.08 19.14 13.69
CA ALA A 195 42.18 18.77 14.79
C ALA A 195 42.82 18.94 16.16
N VAL A 196 42.01 19.41 17.11
CA VAL A 196 42.22 19.22 18.54
C VAL A 196 41.63 17.86 18.90
N VAL A 197 42.46 16.97 19.46
CA VAL A 197 42.09 15.58 19.75
C VAL A 197 41.91 15.40 21.25
N SER A 198 40.73 14.89 21.65
CA SER A 198 40.42 14.57 23.04
C SER A 198 40.07 13.08 23.13
N THR A 199 40.74 12.33 24.01
CA THR A 199 40.62 10.87 24.13
C THR A 199 39.94 10.49 25.45
N LEU A 200 38.66 10.14 25.37
CA LEU A 200 37.74 9.76 26.45
C LEU A 200 36.51 9.12 25.80
N GLY A 201 35.72 8.34 26.54
CA GLY A 201 34.63 7.56 25.95
C GLY A 201 34.91 6.07 25.87
N PRO A 202 33.88 5.28 25.52
CA PRO A 202 34.05 3.88 25.19
C PRO A 202 34.94 3.73 23.95
N ASP A 203 35.82 2.74 23.94
CA ASP A 203 36.61 2.40 22.76
C ASP A 203 35.80 1.53 21.79
N ILE A 204 35.26 2.17 20.75
CA ILE A 204 34.45 1.51 19.72
C ILE A 204 35.35 0.95 18.62
N ASP A 205 35.87 -0.25 18.85
CA ASP A 205 36.73 -0.98 17.90
C ASP A 205 35.94 -1.90 16.96
N ASP A 206 34.68 -2.19 17.29
CA ASP A 206 33.77 -2.94 16.40
C ASP A 206 33.01 -1.96 15.50
N PHE A 207 33.24 -2.05 14.19
CA PHE A 207 32.59 -1.18 13.21
C PHE A 207 31.06 -1.32 13.21
N PHE A 208 30.47 -2.43 13.70
CA PHE A 208 29.02 -2.55 13.87
C PHE A 208 28.46 -1.55 14.90
N ASN A 209 29.29 -0.99 15.77
CA ASN A 209 28.89 -0.13 16.88
C ASN A 209 29.19 1.37 16.64
N ILE A 210 29.53 1.77 15.40
CA ILE A 210 29.88 3.17 15.07
C ILE A 210 28.65 4.07 14.83
N ARG A 211 27.45 3.49 14.90
CA ARG A 211 26.14 4.13 14.63
C ARG A 211 25.60 4.95 15.78
N GLY A 212 24.62 5.80 15.49
CA GLY A 212 24.05 6.78 16.42
C GLY A 212 24.66 8.17 16.21
N SER A 213 24.06 9.19 16.82
CA SER A 213 24.33 10.60 16.53
C SER A 213 25.22 11.30 17.56
N ILE A 214 25.90 12.37 17.13
CA ILE A 214 26.54 13.37 18.00
C ILE A 214 25.89 14.74 17.79
N LYS A 215 25.71 15.50 18.86
CA LYS A 215 25.24 16.89 18.83
C LYS A 215 26.07 17.77 19.76
N ALA A 216 26.36 18.99 19.32
CA ALA A 216 26.77 20.07 20.21
C ALA A 216 25.53 20.78 20.78
N SER A 217 25.62 21.33 21.98
CA SER A 217 24.59 22.24 22.47
C SER A 217 24.61 23.55 21.66
N PRO A 218 23.48 24.26 21.50
CA PRO A 218 23.40 25.49 20.70
C PRO A 218 24.39 26.59 21.12
N ASP A 219 24.64 26.71 22.43
CA ASP A 219 25.64 27.62 23.03
C ASP A 219 27.10 27.15 22.90
N GLY A 220 27.31 25.90 22.46
CA GLY A 220 28.62 25.27 22.30
C GLY A 220 29.34 24.93 23.60
N SER A 221 28.63 24.79 24.72
CA SER A 221 29.24 24.41 26.00
C SER A 221 29.28 22.89 26.25
N LYS A 222 28.53 22.09 25.47
CA LYS A 222 28.37 20.64 25.69
C LYS A 222 28.36 19.85 24.39
N LEU A 223 28.66 18.55 24.51
CA LEU A 223 28.44 17.54 23.47
C LEU A 223 27.62 16.39 24.04
N ALA A 224 26.66 15.90 23.29
CA ALA A 224 25.93 14.66 23.57
C ALA A 224 26.17 13.65 22.46
N ILE A 225 26.29 12.38 22.84
CA ILE A 225 26.47 11.29 21.89
C ILE A 225 25.57 10.12 22.27
N ALA A 226 24.87 9.60 21.26
CA ALA A 226 24.16 8.35 21.30
C ALA A 226 25.03 7.29 20.62
N HIS A 227 25.51 6.33 21.39
CA HIS A 227 26.21 5.16 20.88
C HIS A 227 25.25 3.99 20.76
N LEU A 228 24.96 3.57 19.54
CA LEU A 228 24.26 2.32 19.28
C LEU A 228 25.27 1.17 19.30
N GLN A 229 25.00 0.15 20.09
CA GLN A 229 25.79 -1.07 20.14
C GLN A 229 24.97 -2.22 19.55
N GLU A 230 25.32 -2.66 18.33
CA GLU A 230 24.66 -3.79 17.69
C GLU A 230 25.25 -5.14 18.16
N ARG A 231 26.53 -5.16 18.57
CA ARG A 231 27.27 -6.39 18.95
C ARG A 231 28.07 -6.24 20.24
N PRO A 232 28.22 -7.32 21.04
CA PRO A 232 27.66 -8.66 20.85
C PRO A 232 26.17 -8.77 21.21
N ILE A 233 25.61 -7.75 21.83
CA ILE A 233 24.21 -7.66 22.24
C ILE A 233 23.70 -6.30 21.72
N TRP A 234 22.44 -6.27 21.30
CA TRP A 234 21.75 -5.03 20.95
C TRP A 234 21.53 -4.17 22.20
N ASP A 235 22.26 -3.07 22.33
CA ASP A 235 22.24 -2.14 23.46
C ASP A 235 22.68 -0.73 23.01
N GLY A 236 22.94 0.17 23.95
CA GLY A 236 23.53 1.46 23.65
C GLY A 236 23.92 2.25 24.89
N VAL A 237 24.59 3.38 24.65
CA VAL A 237 25.03 4.29 25.71
C VAL A 237 24.73 5.74 25.32
N ALA A 238 24.05 6.46 26.20
CA ALA A 238 23.86 7.90 26.11
C ALA A 238 24.90 8.62 26.99
N LEU A 239 25.72 9.47 26.39
CA LEU A 239 26.79 10.20 27.09
C LEU A 239 26.68 11.71 26.87
N LEU A 240 27.11 12.45 27.90
CA LEU A 240 27.22 13.91 27.91
C LEU A 240 28.65 14.30 28.27
N TYR A 241 29.15 15.33 27.58
CA TYR A 241 30.48 15.88 27.76
C TYR A 241 30.41 17.41 27.89
N ASP A 242 31.41 18.00 28.52
CA ASP A 242 31.67 19.43 28.42
C ASP A 242 32.54 19.70 27.18
N PHE A 243 32.21 20.75 26.44
CA PHE A 243 32.98 21.21 25.28
C PHE A 243 33.44 22.65 25.50
N ASP A 244 34.74 22.87 25.35
CA ASP A 244 35.32 24.20 25.39
C ASP A 244 35.35 24.78 23.98
N ASN A 245 34.38 25.63 23.64
CA ASN A 245 34.29 26.28 22.33
C ASN A 245 35.41 27.31 22.04
N GLN A 246 36.29 27.62 23.01
CA GLN A 246 37.50 28.42 22.77
C GLN A 246 38.63 27.54 22.26
N THR A 247 38.82 26.37 22.88
CA THR A 247 39.99 25.51 22.65
C THR A 247 39.71 24.28 21.79
N GLY A 248 38.45 23.86 21.66
CA GLY A 248 38.05 22.63 20.98
C GLY A 248 38.22 21.36 21.82
N VAL A 249 38.51 21.49 23.12
CA VAL A 249 38.74 20.35 24.03
C VAL A 249 37.41 19.77 24.50
N VAL A 250 37.31 18.44 24.49
CA VAL A 250 36.19 17.66 25.06
C VAL A 250 36.63 17.09 26.41
N SER A 251 35.79 17.22 27.44
CA SER A 251 36.13 16.79 28.79
C SER A 251 34.89 16.36 29.60
N ASN A 252 35.11 15.87 30.83
CA ASN A 252 34.06 15.60 31.81
C ASN A 252 32.92 14.69 31.30
N GLU A 253 33.27 13.47 30.90
CA GLU A 253 32.30 12.45 30.53
C GLU A 253 31.29 12.16 31.66
N ARG A 254 30.01 12.09 31.28
CA ARG A 254 28.91 11.70 32.15
C ARG A 254 28.04 10.68 31.42
N THR A 255 27.87 9.50 32.01
CA THR A 255 26.93 8.50 31.52
C THR A 255 25.52 8.83 31.97
N LEU A 256 24.59 8.92 31.02
CA LEU A 256 23.18 9.23 31.27
C LEU A 256 22.26 8.00 31.18
N GLY A 257 22.63 7.01 30.38
CA GLY A 257 21.87 5.76 30.24
C GLY A 257 22.66 4.66 29.52
N THR A 258 22.41 3.41 29.91
CA THR A 258 23.08 2.19 29.39
C THR A 258 22.13 0.99 29.27
N ASP A 259 20.82 1.24 29.33
CA ASP A 259 19.76 0.26 29.49
C ASP A 259 18.90 0.11 28.23
N LYS A 260 19.27 0.81 27.15
CA LYS A 260 18.50 0.99 25.93
C LYS A 260 19.43 1.16 24.73
N ALA A 261 18.95 0.81 23.55
CA ALA A 261 19.62 1.11 22.30
C ALA A 261 19.35 2.58 21.89
N TYR A 262 20.30 3.47 22.16
CA TYR A 262 20.21 4.90 21.84
C TYR A 262 20.63 5.18 20.40
N TYR A 263 19.95 6.11 19.71
CA TYR A 263 20.26 6.44 18.32
C TYR A 263 20.32 7.95 18.06
N GLY A 264 19.23 8.68 18.30
CA GLY A 264 19.14 10.14 18.14
C GLY A 264 19.50 10.86 19.43
N ALA A 265 20.06 12.06 19.30
CA ALA A 265 20.31 13.01 20.38
C ALA A 265 19.94 14.42 19.89
N GLU A 266 19.42 15.28 20.76
CA GLU A 266 19.22 16.71 20.47
C GLU A 266 19.14 17.55 21.75
N PHE A 267 19.70 18.77 21.72
CA PHE A 267 19.56 19.74 22.82
C PHE A 267 18.35 20.66 22.59
N SER A 268 17.76 21.16 23.68
CA SER A 268 16.80 22.25 23.57
C SER A 268 17.47 23.55 23.08
N PRO A 269 16.76 24.45 22.39
CA PRO A 269 17.30 25.71 21.88
C PRO A 269 18.09 26.55 22.90
N ASN A 270 17.68 26.50 24.18
CA ASN A 270 18.32 27.24 25.27
C ASN A 270 19.37 26.42 26.07
N THR A 271 19.76 25.23 25.61
CA THR A 271 20.72 24.33 26.26
C THR A 271 20.30 23.83 27.66
N THR A 272 19.06 24.01 28.11
CA THR A 272 18.64 23.56 29.46
C THR A 272 18.17 22.11 29.51
N LYS A 273 17.75 21.53 28.38
CA LYS A 273 17.31 20.13 28.27
C LYS A 273 18.10 19.39 27.19
N LEU A 274 18.25 18.09 27.38
CA LEU A 274 18.84 17.16 26.42
C LEU A 274 17.88 16.01 26.16
N TYR A 275 17.74 15.63 24.91
CA TYR A 275 16.85 14.57 24.46
C TYR A 275 17.61 13.44 23.80
N PHE A 276 17.15 12.22 24.02
CA PHE A 276 17.58 11.05 23.27
C PHE A 276 16.37 10.26 22.75
N SER A 277 16.49 9.73 21.54
CA SER A 277 15.60 8.67 21.06
C SER A 277 16.27 7.31 21.30
N ALA A 278 15.50 6.37 21.82
CA ALA A 278 16.00 5.06 22.20
C ALA A 278 14.96 3.97 22.04
N LYS A 279 15.43 2.73 21.93
CA LYS A 279 14.61 1.51 21.99
C LYS A 279 14.87 0.73 23.27
N ARG A 280 13.80 0.26 23.91
CA ARG A 280 13.87 -0.46 25.20
C ARG A 280 14.56 -1.81 25.05
N LYS A 281 15.30 -2.27 26.05
CA LYS A 281 15.84 -3.64 26.07
C LYS A 281 14.81 -4.65 26.60
N ASP A 282 14.52 -5.73 25.88
CA ASP A 282 13.89 -6.92 26.45
C ASP A 282 14.90 -8.07 26.63
N GLY A 283 14.50 -9.15 27.33
CA GLY A 283 15.36 -10.29 27.64
C GLY A 283 15.75 -11.17 26.44
N ASN A 284 15.14 -10.93 25.26
CA ASN A 284 15.35 -11.67 24.01
C ASN A 284 15.95 -10.81 22.89
N GLY A 285 16.25 -9.53 23.14
CA GLY A 285 16.80 -8.60 22.16
C GLY A 285 15.77 -8.01 21.20
N GLY A 286 14.48 -8.20 21.44
CA GLY A 286 13.38 -7.56 20.72
C GLY A 286 12.88 -6.34 21.47
N THR A 287 12.37 -5.35 20.75
CA THR A 287 11.76 -4.18 21.38
C THR A 287 10.62 -3.68 20.53
N ASP A 288 9.44 -3.59 21.13
CA ASP A 288 8.25 -3.07 20.45
C ASP A 288 8.00 -1.59 20.78
N LEU A 289 8.85 -0.89 21.54
CA LEU A 289 8.58 0.50 21.95
C LEU A 289 9.75 1.45 21.64
N ILE A 290 9.42 2.53 20.93
CA ILE A 290 10.32 3.68 20.71
C ILE A 290 10.02 4.72 21.77
N GLN A 291 11.07 5.26 22.39
CA GLN A 291 10.97 6.25 23.44
C GLN A 291 11.78 7.50 23.11
N VAL A 292 11.24 8.66 23.46
CA VAL A 292 11.98 9.91 23.51
C VAL A 292 12.09 10.33 24.97
N GLU A 293 13.32 10.55 25.41
CA GLU A 293 13.66 10.81 26.80
C GLU A 293 14.28 12.17 26.95
N GLN A 294 13.90 12.89 28.00
CA GLN A 294 14.44 14.18 28.38
C GLN A 294 15.33 14.03 29.62
N TYR A 295 16.42 14.79 29.64
CA TYR A 295 17.30 15.01 30.78
C TYR A 295 17.37 16.51 31.08
N ASP A 296 17.19 16.86 32.35
CA ASP A 296 17.36 18.24 32.82
C ASP A 296 18.84 18.53 33.11
N LEU A 297 19.44 19.43 32.33
CA LEU A 297 20.85 19.79 32.43
C LEU A 297 21.14 20.78 33.56
N GLU A 298 20.12 21.36 34.16
CA GLU A 298 20.23 22.25 35.32
C GLU A 298 20.09 21.48 36.65
N ALA A 299 19.66 20.22 36.59
CA ALA A 299 19.54 19.37 37.77
C ALA A 299 20.91 19.03 38.38
N SER A 300 20.98 19.00 39.71
CA SER A 300 22.19 18.59 40.43
C SER A 300 22.62 17.14 40.14
N ASN A 301 21.64 16.28 39.81
CA ASN A 301 21.85 14.93 39.30
C ASN A 301 21.17 14.79 37.93
N ILE A 302 21.90 15.15 36.86
CA ILE A 302 21.39 15.11 35.47
C ILE A 302 20.93 13.71 35.08
N ALA A 303 21.70 12.65 35.36
CA ALA A 303 21.28 11.29 35.00
C ALA A 303 19.99 10.85 35.72
N GLY A 304 19.79 11.32 36.96
CA GLY A 304 18.59 11.04 37.75
C GLY A 304 17.36 11.87 37.37
N SER A 305 17.49 12.89 36.52
CA SER A 305 16.36 13.70 36.04
C SER A 305 15.68 13.13 34.79
N ARG A 306 16.17 11.97 34.30
CA ARG A 306 15.63 11.23 33.16
C ARG A 306 14.11 11.10 33.20
N PHE A 307 13.45 11.44 32.11
CA PHE A 307 12.00 11.37 31.97
C PHE A 307 11.59 10.96 30.55
N VAL A 308 10.66 10.01 30.40
CA VAL A 308 10.12 9.63 29.08
C VAL A 308 9.03 10.62 28.70
N VAL A 309 9.30 11.48 27.70
CA VAL A 309 8.33 12.48 27.21
C VAL A 309 7.39 11.90 26.15
N GLY A 310 7.80 10.85 25.44
CA GLY A 310 6.99 10.16 24.45
C GLY A 310 7.34 8.68 24.35
N GLU A 311 6.34 7.84 24.14
CA GLU A 311 6.46 6.38 23.94
C GLU A 311 5.35 5.91 23.01
N TYR A 312 5.67 5.01 22.07
CA TYR A 312 4.71 4.40 21.16
C TYR A 312 5.25 3.08 20.60
N GLU A 313 4.33 2.27 20.07
CA GLU A 313 4.66 0.97 19.48
C GLU A 313 5.45 1.12 18.17
N ASN A 314 6.47 0.28 18.02
CA ASN A 314 7.30 0.17 16.84
C ASN A 314 6.62 -0.77 15.85
N SER A 315 5.73 -0.23 15.02
CA SER A 315 5.14 -0.95 13.90
C SER A 315 6.12 -1.17 12.73
N LEU A 316 7.36 -0.68 12.83
CA LEU A 316 8.33 -0.65 11.75
C LEU A 316 9.34 -1.80 11.83
N PRO A 317 9.75 -2.36 10.67
CA PRO A 317 10.57 -3.57 10.60
C PRO A 317 12.06 -3.41 10.97
N SER A 318 12.54 -2.23 11.39
CA SER A 318 13.96 -2.04 11.75
C SER A 318 14.16 -1.49 13.15
N ASP A 319 15.33 -1.80 13.72
CA ASP A 319 15.68 -1.64 15.13
C ASP A 319 16.17 -0.23 15.53
N LEU A 320 16.16 0.73 14.62
CA LEU A 320 16.64 2.10 14.91
C LEU A 320 15.56 2.99 15.52
N ALA A 321 15.95 3.82 16.49
CA ALA A 321 15.04 4.72 17.20
C ALA A 321 14.82 6.07 16.50
N GLY A 322 15.47 6.34 15.36
CA GLY A 322 15.24 7.56 14.57
C GLY A 322 15.98 8.81 15.08
N ALA A 323 16.32 9.74 14.18
CA ALA A 323 17.08 10.94 14.51
C ALA A 323 16.21 12.06 15.13
N LEU A 324 16.82 12.86 15.99
CA LEU A 324 16.25 14.09 16.53
C LEU A 324 16.95 15.31 15.90
N GLN A 325 16.18 16.32 15.50
CA GLN A 325 16.73 17.56 14.97
C GLN A 325 15.86 18.76 15.37
N VAL A 326 16.48 19.78 15.97
CA VAL A 326 15.84 21.08 16.22
C VAL A 326 15.70 21.87 14.91
N ALA A 327 14.58 22.56 14.72
CA ALA A 327 14.35 23.44 13.56
C ALA A 327 14.37 24.92 13.94
N VAL A 328 14.29 25.78 12.94
CA VAL A 328 14.36 27.25 13.10
C VAL A 328 13.15 27.84 13.84
N ASP A 329 12.09 27.05 14.00
CA ASP A 329 10.92 27.38 14.81
C ASP A 329 11.12 27.06 16.31
N GLY A 330 12.29 26.55 16.69
CA GLY A 330 12.62 26.19 18.06
C GLY A 330 12.03 24.85 18.53
N LYS A 331 11.32 24.13 17.65
CA LYS A 331 10.73 22.80 17.94
C LYS A 331 11.74 21.70 17.60
N ILE A 332 11.64 20.54 18.27
CA ILE A 332 12.48 19.37 17.96
C ILE A 332 11.64 18.35 17.20
N TYR A 333 12.13 17.92 16.04
CA TYR A 333 11.48 16.93 15.18
C TYR A 333 12.15 15.58 15.33
N HIS A 334 11.35 14.52 15.24
CA HIS A 334 11.78 13.14 15.39
C HIS A 334 11.37 12.33 14.16
N GLY A 335 12.37 11.76 13.46
CA GLY A 335 12.21 11.06 12.19
C GLY A 335 12.22 9.55 12.31
N LEU A 336 11.17 8.92 11.81
CA LEU A 336 11.05 7.48 11.58
C LEU A 336 10.48 7.21 10.18
N PRO A 337 10.69 6.01 9.62
CA PRO A 337 10.05 5.61 8.38
C PRO A 337 8.53 5.82 8.41
N GLY A 338 8.02 6.56 7.43
CA GLY A 338 6.60 6.88 7.32
C GLY A 338 6.35 8.30 6.80
N PRO A 339 5.09 8.63 6.51
CA PRO A 339 4.71 9.89 5.88
C PRO A 339 4.59 11.07 6.87
N GLN A 340 5.02 10.89 8.11
CA GLN A 340 4.85 11.87 9.18
C GLN A 340 6.09 11.92 10.10
N LEU A 341 6.37 13.10 10.67
CA LEU A 341 7.32 13.26 11.77
C LEU A 341 6.58 13.46 13.09
N SER A 342 7.22 13.06 14.18
CA SER A 342 6.82 13.48 15.53
C SER A 342 7.50 14.80 15.90
N VAL A 343 6.94 15.56 16.84
CA VAL A 343 7.47 16.88 17.22
C VAL A 343 7.37 17.12 18.73
N LEU A 344 8.40 17.74 19.33
CA LEU A 344 8.32 18.42 20.62
C LEU A 344 8.11 19.90 20.36
N ARG A 345 6.96 20.43 20.76
CA ARG A 345 6.59 21.82 20.45
C ARG A 345 7.20 22.84 21.42
N THR A 346 7.48 22.42 22.66
CA THR A 346 8.01 23.30 23.71
C THR A 346 9.24 22.69 24.39
N PRO A 347 10.31 22.37 23.64
CA PRO A 347 11.42 21.54 24.12
C PRO A 347 12.28 22.16 25.23
N ASN A 348 12.09 23.44 25.55
CA ASN A 348 12.74 24.08 26.70
C ASN A 348 12.05 23.75 28.03
N LEU A 349 10.79 23.29 28.01
CA LEU A 349 10.01 23.02 29.21
C LEU A 349 10.22 21.58 29.72
N PRO A 350 10.12 21.35 31.03
CA PRO A 350 10.39 20.05 31.62
C PRO A 350 9.25 19.06 31.42
N GLN A 351 9.59 17.77 31.31
CA GLN A 351 8.67 16.63 31.37
C GLN A 351 7.51 16.77 30.38
N TYR A 352 6.27 16.54 30.79
CA TYR A 352 5.09 16.61 29.93
C TYR A 352 4.83 18.01 29.35
N ASN A 353 5.42 19.08 29.92
CA ASN A 353 5.34 20.41 29.33
C ASN A 353 6.19 20.55 28.07
N ALA A 354 7.03 19.56 27.72
CA ALA A 354 7.78 19.56 26.46
C ALA A 354 6.89 19.32 25.21
N ASP A 355 5.65 18.87 25.42
CA ASP A 355 4.62 18.70 24.40
C ASP A 355 5.06 17.82 23.21
N TYR A 356 5.29 16.53 23.49
CA TYR A 356 5.62 15.54 22.46
C TYR A 356 4.34 15.05 21.75
N ARG A 357 4.26 15.30 20.44
CA ARG A 357 3.17 14.87 19.56
C ARG A 357 3.69 13.82 18.57
N PRO A 358 3.34 12.53 18.72
CA PRO A 358 3.75 11.50 17.77
C PRO A 358 3.07 11.71 16.41
N PHE A 359 3.86 11.60 15.33
CA PHE A 359 3.39 11.61 13.93
C PHE A 359 2.50 12.82 13.52
N ALA A 360 2.63 13.97 14.19
CA ALA A 360 1.77 15.13 13.96
C ALA A 360 2.12 15.97 12.71
N VAL A 361 3.28 15.76 12.10
CA VAL A 361 3.78 16.62 11.02
C VAL A 361 3.78 15.85 9.70
N ASN A 362 2.83 16.15 8.82
CA ASN A 362 2.66 15.47 7.53
C ASN A 362 3.79 15.82 6.55
N LEU A 363 4.20 14.86 5.69
CA LEU A 363 5.22 15.01 4.65
C LEU A 363 4.66 14.97 3.22
N GLY A 364 3.34 15.10 3.06
CA GLY A 364 2.63 15.09 1.78
C GLY A 364 2.82 13.80 0.99
N LEU A 365 2.64 12.65 1.67
CA LEU A 365 2.83 11.30 1.13
C LEU A 365 4.28 10.91 0.79
N ARG A 366 5.25 11.81 1.02
CA ARG A 366 6.68 11.46 1.02
C ARG A 366 7.04 10.79 2.34
N SER A 367 8.15 10.07 2.40
CA SER A 367 8.53 9.33 3.61
C SER A 367 9.77 9.92 4.25
N ALA A 368 9.72 10.17 5.55
CA ALA A 368 10.93 10.16 6.37
C ALA A 368 11.54 8.76 6.37
N ASN A 369 12.81 8.66 6.74
CA ASN A 369 13.43 7.39 7.13
C ASN A 369 14.01 7.58 8.54
N TYR A 370 15.25 7.19 8.82
CA TYR A 370 15.80 7.25 10.16
C TYR A 370 16.63 8.50 10.47
N GLY A 371 17.05 9.25 9.44
CA GLY A 371 17.87 10.45 9.62
C GLY A 371 17.15 11.75 9.29
N LEU A 372 17.64 12.82 9.91
CA LEU A 372 17.27 14.21 9.65
C LEU A 372 18.55 15.03 9.39
N PRO A 373 18.46 16.17 8.67
CA PRO A 373 19.65 16.95 8.31
C PRO A 373 20.33 17.53 9.55
N PRO A 374 21.61 17.24 9.85
CA PRO A 374 22.34 17.93 10.88
C PRO A 374 22.77 19.31 10.38
N TYR A 375 22.80 20.25 11.31
CA TYR A 375 23.21 21.63 11.09
C TYR A 375 24.22 22.08 12.14
N VAL A 376 24.81 23.25 11.91
CA VAL A 376 25.53 23.99 12.96
C VAL A 376 24.53 24.35 14.06
N GLN A 377 24.76 23.85 15.27
CA GLN A 377 23.80 23.91 16.36
C GLN A 377 23.56 25.33 16.88
N SER A 378 24.54 26.23 16.74
CA SER A 378 24.38 27.65 17.06
C SER A 378 23.40 28.40 16.15
N PHE A 379 22.90 27.79 15.06
CA PHE A 379 21.80 28.35 14.28
C PHE A 379 20.46 28.28 15.03
N PHE A 380 20.35 27.47 16.08
CA PHE A 380 19.13 27.30 16.88
C PHE A 380 19.28 27.81 18.31
N GLU A 381 20.37 28.53 18.60
CA GLU A 381 20.57 29.17 19.91
C GLU A 381 19.42 30.14 20.20
N SER A 382 18.77 29.96 21.34
CA SER A 382 17.86 30.93 21.93
C SER A 382 18.33 31.29 23.32
N ILE A 383 18.42 32.60 23.59
CA ILE A 383 18.76 33.16 24.91
C ILE A 383 17.54 33.82 25.57
N VAL A 384 16.35 33.64 24.99
CA VAL A 384 15.10 34.25 25.43
C VAL A 384 14.17 33.14 25.89
N THR A 385 13.76 33.19 27.15
CA THR A 385 12.64 32.38 27.65
C THR A 385 11.36 33.18 27.48
N ILE A 386 10.40 32.62 26.75
CA ILE A 386 9.08 33.22 26.52
C ILE A 386 8.08 32.50 27.42
N LYS A 387 7.17 33.24 28.06
CA LYS A 387 6.15 32.70 28.97
C LYS A 387 4.82 33.44 28.79
N ASN A 388 3.74 32.80 29.26
CA ASN A 388 2.37 33.29 29.21
C ASN A 388 1.90 33.47 27.75
N LEU A 389 1.61 32.34 27.11
CA LEU A 389 1.28 32.24 25.68
C LEU A 389 -0.24 32.13 25.42
N CYS A 390 -1.09 32.33 26.44
CA CYS A 390 -2.52 32.51 26.20
C CYS A 390 -2.80 33.90 25.62
N TYR A 391 -3.82 33.97 24.78
CA TYR A 391 -4.41 35.24 24.36
C TYR A 391 -4.91 36.03 25.58
N GLU A 392 -4.78 37.36 25.52
CA GLU A 392 -5.01 38.34 26.60
C GLU A 392 -4.00 38.35 27.76
N ASP A 393 -3.19 37.30 27.91
CA ASP A 393 -2.09 37.32 28.87
C ASP A 393 -1.00 38.32 28.48
N THR A 394 -0.25 38.77 29.49
CA THR A 394 0.98 39.52 29.28
C THR A 394 2.14 38.56 29.06
N THR A 395 2.49 38.34 27.79
CA THR A 395 3.64 37.52 27.38
C THR A 395 4.94 38.18 27.85
N ALA A 396 5.79 37.40 28.54
CA ALA A 396 7.06 37.87 29.07
C ALA A 396 8.23 37.31 28.25
N PHE A 397 9.16 38.19 27.83
CA PHE A 397 10.39 37.83 27.14
C PHE A 397 11.57 38.00 28.10
N ILE A 398 12.09 36.90 28.62
CA ILE A 398 13.11 36.87 29.67
C ILE A 398 14.45 36.48 29.06
N VAL A 399 15.37 37.45 28.94
CA VAL A 399 16.73 37.22 28.45
C VAL A 399 17.58 36.56 29.54
N ASP A 400 18.34 35.52 29.17
CA ASP A 400 19.30 34.86 30.04
C ASP A 400 20.37 35.87 30.52
N PRO A 401 20.48 36.12 31.84
CA PRO A 401 21.52 36.98 32.40
C PRO A 401 22.95 36.54 32.05
N SER A 402 23.18 35.24 31.83
CA SER A 402 24.50 34.70 31.49
C SER A 402 24.98 35.12 30.09
N ALA A 403 24.06 35.52 29.21
CA ALA A 403 24.36 35.93 27.85
C ALA A 403 25.07 37.30 27.76
N GLN A 404 25.15 38.08 28.84
CA GLN A 404 25.85 39.38 28.90
C GLN A 404 25.34 40.39 27.84
N VAL A 405 24.03 40.46 27.66
CA VAL A 405 23.36 41.43 26.79
C VAL A 405 23.40 42.83 27.41
N ILE A 406 23.82 43.83 26.62
CA ILE A 406 23.92 45.24 27.03
C ILE A 406 22.90 46.15 26.31
N GLY A 407 22.28 45.67 25.23
CA GLY A 407 21.27 46.40 24.47
C GLY A 407 20.36 45.45 23.69
N ALA A 408 19.12 45.87 23.46
CA ALA A 408 18.13 45.08 22.73
C ALA A 408 17.22 46.00 21.89
N THR A 409 16.83 45.54 20.71
CA THR A 409 15.78 46.18 19.87
C THR A 409 14.80 45.12 19.39
N TRP A 410 13.57 45.17 19.89
CA TRP A 410 12.50 44.22 19.64
C TRP A 410 11.51 44.72 18.60
N ASN A 411 11.00 43.80 17.79
CA ASN A 411 9.77 43.91 17.01
C ASN A 411 8.95 42.65 17.25
N PHE A 412 7.75 42.79 17.83
CA PHE A 412 6.90 41.66 18.22
C PHE A 412 6.12 41.04 17.06
N GLY A 413 6.20 41.60 15.85
CA GLY A 413 5.46 41.08 14.69
C GLY A 413 3.94 41.30 14.78
N ASP A 414 3.48 42.16 15.69
CA ASP A 414 2.09 42.50 15.98
C ASP A 414 1.81 43.98 15.62
N PRO A 415 1.71 44.34 14.33
CA PRO A 415 1.53 45.74 13.92
C PRO A 415 0.22 46.36 14.40
N ALA A 416 -0.79 45.54 14.71
CA ALA A 416 -2.07 46.01 15.23
C ALA A 416 -1.94 46.59 16.65
N SER A 417 -0.90 46.21 17.41
CA SER A 417 -0.56 46.84 18.70
C SER A 417 0.00 48.27 18.59
N GLY A 418 0.21 48.77 17.37
CA GLY A 418 0.65 50.14 17.10
C GLY A 418 2.05 50.41 17.67
N ALA A 419 2.16 51.42 18.55
CA ALA A 419 3.44 51.82 19.14
C ALA A 419 4.04 50.75 20.09
N ASN A 420 3.21 49.83 20.59
CA ASN A 420 3.65 48.76 21.48
C ASN A 420 4.30 47.58 20.72
N ASN A 421 4.28 47.58 19.39
CA ASN A 421 4.89 46.51 18.59
C ASN A 421 6.43 46.45 18.69
N THR A 422 7.06 47.41 19.36
CA THR A 422 8.52 47.48 19.49
C THR A 422 8.93 47.83 20.92
N SER A 423 10.11 47.38 21.33
CA SER A 423 10.69 47.69 22.65
C SER A 423 12.20 47.76 22.59
N THR A 424 12.81 48.52 23.51
CA THR A 424 14.28 48.54 23.70
C THR A 424 14.68 48.04 25.09
N ALA A 425 13.74 47.51 25.87
CA ALA A 425 14.08 46.87 27.14
C ALA A 425 14.81 45.55 26.87
N ILE A 426 15.77 45.19 27.74
CA ILE A 426 16.49 43.91 27.61
C ILE A 426 15.50 42.74 27.71
N SER A 427 14.66 42.72 28.75
CA SER A 427 13.60 41.73 28.96
C SER A 427 12.22 42.40 28.96
N PRO A 428 11.58 42.60 27.80
CA PRO A 428 10.28 43.25 27.72
C PRO A 428 9.11 42.30 28.05
N SER A 429 7.91 42.87 28.06
CA SER A 429 6.65 42.12 27.97
C SER A 429 5.79 42.73 26.87
N HIS A 430 4.87 41.94 26.32
CA HIS A 430 3.94 42.34 25.26
C HIS A 430 2.57 41.69 25.48
N VAL A 431 1.50 42.36 25.05
CA VAL A 431 0.14 41.79 25.00
C VAL A 431 -0.27 41.74 23.54
N PHE A 432 -0.42 40.54 22.99
CA PHE A 432 -0.74 40.35 21.59
C PHE A 432 -2.20 40.67 21.28
N THR A 433 -2.44 41.29 20.13
CA THR A 433 -3.79 41.78 19.76
C THR A 433 -4.76 40.71 19.27
N ALA A 434 -4.28 39.50 18.95
CA ALA A 434 -5.10 38.35 18.57
C ALA A 434 -4.34 37.03 18.85
N PRO A 435 -5.03 35.88 18.90
CA PRO A 435 -4.39 34.58 18.78
C PRO A 435 -3.69 34.43 17.42
N GLY A 436 -2.63 33.61 17.37
CA GLY A 436 -1.91 33.27 16.14
C GLY A 436 -0.39 33.17 16.32
N LEU A 437 0.29 32.88 15.22
CA LEU A 437 1.74 32.78 15.16
C LEU A 437 2.38 34.12 14.79
N TYR A 438 3.28 34.61 15.64
CA TYR A 438 4.00 35.86 15.44
C TYR A 438 5.49 35.61 15.21
N THR A 439 6.06 36.27 14.20
CA THR A 439 7.52 36.31 14.01
C THR A 439 8.10 37.48 14.80
N VAL A 440 8.58 37.19 16.01
CA VAL A 440 9.26 38.16 16.86
C VAL A 440 10.73 38.24 16.43
N THR A 441 11.25 39.44 16.25
CA THR A 441 12.67 39.65 15.96
C THR A 441 13.31 40.54 17.01
N VAL A 442 14.49 40.16 17.48
CA VAL A 442 15.28 40.97 18.40
C VAL A 442 16.73 41.07 17.94
N ASP A 443 17.25 42.30 17.92
CA ASP A 443 18.67 42.58 17.73
C ASP A 443 19.31 42.81 19.11
N PHE A 444 20.21 41.91 19.51
CA PHE A 444 20.97 42.06 20.75
C PHE A 444 22.38 42.60 20.52
N GLU A 445 22.77 43.52 21.38
CA GLU A 445 24.15 43.95 21.58
C GLU A 445 24.70 43.26 22.82
N PHE A 446 25.94 42.79 22.73
CA PHE A 446 26.59 42.02 23.79
C PHE A 446 27.88 42.69 24.23
N GLU A 447 28.30 42.39 25.47
CA GLU A 447 29.58 42.89 25.99
C GLU A 447 30.79 42.26 25.28
N ASN A 448 30.73 40.94 25.02
CA ASN A 448 31.89 40.13 24.61
C ASN A 448 31.71 39.32 23.30
N ARG A 449 30.60 39.51 22.57
CA ARG A 449 30.34 38.85 21.27
C ARG A 449 29.78 39.85 20.27
N ILE A 450 29.87 39.52 18.99
CA ILE A 450 29.31 40.35 17.91
C ILE A 450 27.78 40.49 18.06
N PRO A 451 27.18 41.64 17.70
CA PRO A 451 25.74 41.80 17.68
C PRO A 451 25.06 40.72 16.85
N LYS A 452 23.94 40.18 17.33
CA LYS A 452 23.23 39.07 16.69
C LYS A 452 21.72 39.32 16.71
N ARG A 453 21.08 39.03 15.59
CA ARG A 453 19.63 38.97 15.48
C ARG A 453 19.12 37.58 15.85
N PHE A 454 18.06 37.53 16.64
CA PHE A 454 17.28 36.34 16.91
C PHE A 454 15.87 36.52 16.33
N ILE A 455 15.35 35.45 15.77
CA ILE A 455 13.98 35.26 15.31
C ILE A 455 13.38 34.22 16.23
N GLU A 456 12.28 34.56 16.87
CA GLU A 456 11.49 33.70 17.73
C GLU A 456 10.09 33.59 17.13
N PHE A 457 9.60 32.37 16.95
CA PHE A 457 8.24 32.13 16.48
C PHE A 457 7.35 31.91 17.70
N VAL A 458 6.46 32.87 17.96
CA VAL A 458 5.65 32.92 19.18
C VAL A 458 4.20 32.59 18.84
N GLU A 459 3.75 31.42 19.29
CA GLU A 459 2.40 30.91 19.09
C GLU A 459 1.51 31.33 20.28
N ILE A 460 0.63 32.30 20.05
CA ILE A 460 -0.35 32.76 21.04
C ILE A 460 -1.66 32.02 20.82
N SER A 461 -2.03 31.15 21.75
CA SER A 461 -3.23 30.31 21.64
C SER A 461 -4.44 30.98 22.29
N PRO A 462 -5.66 30.78 21.74
CA PRO A 462 -6.87 31.16 22.44
C PRO A 462 -7.06 30.29 23.69
N ILE A 463 -7.80 30.80 24.67
CA ILE A 463 -8.29 29.96 25.78
C ILE A 463 -9.37 29.04 25.20
N LEU A 464 -9.21 27.73 25.36
CA LEU A 464 -10.16 26.73 24.84
C LEU A 464 -11.45 26.72 25.67
N GLU A 465 -12.59 26.80 25.00
CA GLU A 465 -13.88 26.54 25.63
C GLU A 465 -14.11 25.03 25.70
N VAL A 466 -14.42 24.53 26.90
CA VAL A 466 -14.63 23.09 27.15
C VAL A 466 -16.02 22.81 27.70
N ASN A 467 -16.57 21.65 27.37
CA ASN A 467 -17.75 21.08 28.00
C ASN A 467 -17.38 20.51 29.37
N GLU A 468 -18.12 20.88 30.41
CA GLU A 468 -17.93 20.40 31.79
C GLU A 468 -18.77 19.16 32.12
N ASP A 469 -19.70 18.77 31.24
CA ASP A 469 -20.61 17.64 31.44
C ASP A 469 -20.28 16.50 30.46
N VAL A 470 -19.03 16.05 30.44
CA VAL A 470 -18.58 14.96 29.55
C VAL A 470 -18.58 13.61 30.26
N VAL A 471 -19.19 12.63 29.60
CA VAL A 471 -19.19 11.23 30.00
C VAL A 471 -18.60 10.41 28.87
N LEU A 472 -17.60 9.57 29.19
CA LEU A 472 -17.06 8.57 28.27
C LEU A 472 -17.60 7.21 28.69
N PHE A 473 -18.31 6.55 27.77
CA PHE A 473 -18.91 5.23 28.00
C PHE A 473 -18.01 4.12 27.47
N GLN A 474 -17.96 3.01 28.19
CA GLN A 474 -17.20 1.83 27.77
C GLN A 474 -17.87 0.52 28.19
N CYS A 475 -17.87 -0.47 27.31
CA CYS A 475 -18.43 -1.79 27.61
C CYS A 475 -17.55 -2.58 28.61
N ASP A 476 -18.18 -3.33 29.50
CA ASP A 476 -17.53 -4.28 30.41
C ASP A 476 -17.38 -5.67 29.76
N ILE A 477 -16.22 -5.94 29.14
CA ILE A 477 -16.02 -7.16 28.33
C ILE A 477 -15.22 -8.26 29.04
N ASP A 478 -14.86 -8.09 30.31
CA ASP A 478 -13.97 -9.04 31.00
C ASP A 478 -14.67 -10.31 31.53
N GLY A 479 -16.01 -10.36 31.35
CA GLY A 479 -16.87 -11.46 31.77
C GLY A 479 -17.33 -11.36 33.23
N LEU A 480 -16.95 -10.31 33.95
CA LEU A 480 -17.42 -9.97 35.28
C LEU A 480 -18.09 -8.60 35.24
N ASP A 481 -19.39 -8.54 35.48
CA ASP A 481 -20.08 -7.26 35.66
C ASP A 481 -19.70 -6.63 37.02
N ASP A 482 -18.50 -6.04 37.08
CA ASP A 482 -17.93 -5.40 38.27
C ASP A 482 -17.83 -3.87 38.13
N GLY A 483 -18.24 -3.34 36.97
CA GLY A 483 -18.26 -1.91 36.67
C GLY A 483 -16.87 -1.36 36.39
N ARG A 484 -15.94 -2.20 35.93
CA ARG A 484 -14.59 -1.81 35.55
C ARG A 484 -14.31 -2.19 34.10
N SER A 485 -13.76 -1.24 33.36
CA SER A 485 -13.32 -1.45 32.00
C SER A 485 -12.05 -0.66 31.73
N VAL A 486 -11.46 -0.91 30.57
CA VAL A 486 -10.26 -0.24 30.10
C VAL A 486 -10.67 0.79 29.05
N PHE A 487 -10.35 2.06 29.30
CA PHE A 487 -10.74 3.18 28.46
C PHE A 487 -9.56 3.67 27.60
N ASN A 488 -9.87 4.01 26.36
CA ASN A 488 -9.07 4.94 25.56
C ASN A 488 -9.58 6.37 25.83
N LEU A 489 -8.94 7.08 26.76
CA LEU A 489 -9.33 8.42 27.18
C LEU A 489 -9.24 9.46 26.06
N ASN A 490 -8.44 9.22 25.01
CA ASN A 490 -8.34 10.15 23.89
C ASN A 490 -9.68 10.33 23.14
N GLN A 491 -10.58 9.34 23.22
CA GLN A 491 -11.95 9.42 22.68
C GLN A 491 -12.78 10.53 23.34
N ALA A 492 -12.43 10.97 24.55
CA ALA A 492 -13.12 12.08 25.21
C ALA A 492 -12.73 13.46 24.65
N ILE A 493 -11.62 13.60 23.89
CA ILE A 493 -11.14 14.91 23.45
C ILE A 493 -12.18 15.65 22.58
N PRO A 494 -12.75 15.03 21.53
CA PRO A 494 -13.80 15.68 20.73
C PRO A 494 -15.04 16.06 21.56
N LEU A 495 -15.43 15.23 22.53
CA LEU A 495 -16.56 15.49 23.43
C LEU A 495 -16.31 16.67 24.38
N ILE A 496 -15.05 16.88 24.78
CA ILE A 496 -14.65 17.96 25.69
C ILE A 496 -14.59 19.31 24.96
N VAL A 497 -14.00 19.40 23.77
CA VAL A 497 -13.85 20.70 23.07
C VAL A 497 -14.96 21.00 22.07
N GLY A 498 -15.80 20.01 21.76
CA GLY A 498 -16.83 20.06 20.74
C GLY A 498 -16.27 19.93 19.32
N ASP A 499 -17.07 19.34 18.43
CA ASP A 499 -16.67 18.97 17.06
C ASP A 499 -16.13 20.14 16.24
N THR A 500 -16.65 21.35 16.43
CA THR A 500 -16.20 22.53 15.67
C THR A 500 -14.77 22.97 15.99
N GLN A 501 -14.27 22.66 17.20
CA GLN A 501 -12.88 22.96 17.59
C GLN A 501 -11.97 21.76 17.33
N SER A 502 -12.43 20.53 17.56
CA SER A 502 -11.64 19.31 17.35
C SER A 502 -11.43 18.97 15.87
N SER A 503 -12.37 19.31 14.99
CA SER A 503 -12.26 19.08 13.53
C SER A 503 -11.62 20.23 12.77
N ASN A 504 -11.24 21.32 13.46
CA ASN A 504 -10.58 22.44 12.80
C ASN A 504 -9.11 22.08 12.51
N PRO A 505 -8.72 21.93 11.24
CA PRO A 505 -7.34 21.55 10.89
C PRO A 505 -6.30 22.62 11.28
N ASP A 506 -6.74 23.84 11.62
CA ASP A 506 -5.86 24.91 12.08
C ASP A 506 -5.43 24.75 13.56
N PHE A 507 -6.09 23.87 14.34
CA PHE A 507 -5.80 23.65 15.76
C PHE A 507 -5.41 22.18 16.04
N ASP A 508 -4.22 21.95 16.60
CA ASP A 508 -3.76 20.63 17.06
C ASP A 508 -4.04 20.48 18.58
N ILE A 509 -5.30 20.28 18.93
CA ILE A 509 -5.75 20.14 20.33
C ILE A 509 -5.43 18.74 20.85
N THR A 510 -4.85 18.66 22.06
CA THR A 510 -4.71 17.39 22.79
C THR A 510 -5.11 17.53 24.26
N ALA A 511 -5.11 16.42 24.97
CA ALA A 511 -5.30 16.39 26.41
C ALA A 511 -4.35 15.41 27.13
N ASN A 512 -3.95 15.80 28.33
CA ASN A 512 -3.38 14.88 29.33
C ASN A 512 -4.45 14.59 30.40
N PHE A 513 -4.54 13.34 30.86
CA PHE A 513 -5.57 12.92 31.80
C PHE A 513 -5.01 12.61 33.19
N PHE A 514 -5.79 12.91 34.23
CA PHE A 514 -5.37 12.87 35.63
C PHE A 514 -6.49 12.41 36.55
N ARG A 515 -6.15 11.71 37.65
CA ARG A 515 -7.12 11.30 38.66
C ARG A 515 -7.67 12.46 39.49
N THR A 516 -6.91 13.55 39.63
CA THR A 516 -7.30 14.71 40.45
C THR A 516 -7.08 15.99 39.67
N GLU A 517 -7.89 17.00 39.97
CA GLU A 517 -7.75 18.34 39.41
C GLU A 517 -6.38 18.95 39.73
N GLN A 518 -5.87 18.72 40.94
CA GLN A 518 -4.58 19.25 41.36
C GLN A 518 -3.41 18.65 40.57
N ASP A 519 -3.47 17.36 40.26
CA ASP A 519 -2.51 16.69 39.37
C ASP A 519 -2.59 17.28 37.95
N ALA A 520 -3.80 17.58 37.46
CA ALA A 520 -4.01 18.23 36.17
C ALA A 520 -3.44 19.66 36.13
N ILE A 521 -3.65 20.47 37.18
CA ILE A 521 -3.07 21.82 37.34
C ILE A 521 -1.53 21.75 37.31
N ASN A 522 -0.96 20.79 38.04
CA ASN A 522 0.48 20.64 38.17
C ASN A 522 1.13 19.90 36.99
N ASN A 523 0.32 19.30 36.10
CA ASN A 523 0.76 18.42 35.02
C ASN A 523 1.65 17.25 35.53
N GLN A 524 1.20 16.57 36.59
CA GLN A 524 1.93 15.49 37.27
C GLN A 524 1.06 14.24 37.40
N ASN A 525 1.66 13.05 37.52
CA ASN A 525 0.92 11.79 37.67
C ASN A 525 -0.08 11.50 36.52
N ARG A 526 0.33 11.80 35.27
CA ARG A 526 -0.47 11.56 34.06
C ARG A 526 -0.92 10.10 33.97
N LEU A 527 -2.17 9.90 33.59
CA LEU A 527 -2.76 8.59 33.31
C LEU A 527 -2.38 8.11 31.91
N ASN A 528 -2.32 6.79 31.72
CA ASN A 528 -2.13 6.21 30.40
C ASN A 528 -3.42 6.42 29.57
N ALA A 529 -3.42 7.43 28.71
CA ALA A 529 -4.59 7.82 27.93
C ALA A 529 -5.08 6.72 26.99
N LEU A 530 -4.18 5.87 26.46
CA LEU A 530 -4.55 4.80 25.53
C LEU A 530 -5.15 3.58 26.22
N ARG A 531 -4.99 3.46 27.55
CA ARG A 531 -5.33 2.24 28.28
C ARG A 531 -5.47 2.47 29.78
N TYR A 532 -6.45 3.27 30.18
CA TYR A 532 -6.72 3.54 31.60
C TYR A 532 -7.85 2.65 32.12
N GLN A 533 -7.58 1.87 33.17
CA GLN A 533 -8.63 1.13 33.87
C GLN A 533 -9.21 1.99 34.99
N ASN A 534 -10.54 2.14 35.01
CA ASN A 534 -11.23 2.84 36.09
C ASN A 534 -11.19 2.03 37.40
N THR A 535 -11.37 2.71 38.54
CA THR A 535 -11.39 2.07 39.87
C THR A 535 -12.79 1.69 40.34
N SER A 536 -13.81 2.35 39.78
CA SER A 536 -15.23 2.20 40.09
C SER A 536 -16.05 2.76 38.92
N ASN A 537 -17.28 2.27 38.74
CA ASN A 537 -18.20 2.86 37.77
C ASN A 537 -18.58 4.31 38.17
N GLY A 538 -18.72 5.20 37.18
CA GLY A 538 -18.93 6.65 37.39
C GLY A 538 -17.70 7.39 37.94
N GLN A 539 -16.48 6.93 37.62
CA GLN A 539 -15.27 7.57 38.13
C GLN A 539 -15.04 8.94 37.48
N LEU A 540 -14.95 9.99 38.30
CA LEU A 540 -14.51 11.32 37.87
C LEU A 540 -12.98 11.38 37.74
N ILE A 541 -12.51 11.83 36.58
CA ILE A 541 -11.13 12.20 36.27
C ILE A 541 -11.10 13.61 35.65
N TYR A 542 -9.91 14.12 35.35
CA TYR A 542 -9.71 15.47 34.81
C TYR A 542 -8.82 15.44 33.57
N ALA A 543 -9.23 16.13 32.52
CA ALA A 543 -8.46 16.35 31.30
C ALA A 543 -7.85 17.76 31.34
N ARG A 544 -6.53 17.85 31.23
CA ARG A 544 -5.80 19.10 30.93
C ARG A 544 -5.72 19.22 29.41
N VAL A 545 -6.60 20.02 28.83
CA VAL A 545 -6.75 20.23 27.40
C VAL A 545 -5.96 21.46 26.96
N PHE A 546 -5.26 21.35 25.84
CA PHE A 546 -4.44 22.44 25.32
C PHE A 546 -4.09 22.26 23.85
N GLU A 547 -3.94 23.39 23.15
CA GLU A 547 -3.20 23.45 21.89
C GLU A 547 -1.71 23.66 22.21
N ASN A 548 -1.41 24.72 22.96
CA ASN A 548 -0.08 25.06 23.49
C ASN A 548 0.02 24.67 24.97
N SER A 549 1.07 23.96 25.38
CA SER A 549 1.24 23.45 26.75
C SER A 549 1.29 24.54 27.84
N GLU A 550 1.55 25.79 27.47
CA GLU A 550 1.48 26.96 28.35
C GLU A 550 0.10 27.64 28.37
N CYS A 551 -0.83 27.27 27.48
CA CYS A 551 -2.21 27.74 27.47
C CYS A 551 -3.21 26.58 27.58
N VAL A 552 -3.68 26.34 28.80
CA VAL A 552 -4.42 25.12 29.15
C VAL A 552 -5.77 25.41 29.78
N THR A 553 -6.71 24.50 29.57
CA THR A 553 -8.00 24.46 30.25
C THR A 553 -8.19 23.09 30.89
N ILE A 554 -8.80 23.01 32.07
CA ILE A 554 -9.06 21.75 32.76
C ILE A 554 -10.55 21.44 32.68
N ALA A 555 -10.88 20.26 32.16
CA ALA A 555 -12.25 19.77 32.05
C ALA A 555 -12.44 18.51 32.93
N PRO A 556 -13.54 18.40 33.69
CA PRO A 556 -13.93 17.15 34.32
C PRO A 556 -14.39 16.12 33.27
N LEU A 557 -14.16 14.84 33.53
CA LEU A 557 -14.56 13.73 32.67
C LEU A 557 -15.04 12.56 33.54
N VAL A 558 -16.26 12.09 33.33
CA VAL A 558 -16.82 10.92 34.02
C VAL A 558 -16.63 9.67 33.16
N LEU A 559 -16.14 8.60 33.77
CA LEU A 559 -16.01 7.28 33.13
C LEU A 559 -17.16 6.38 33.56
N GLU A 560 -18.03 6.03 32.62
CA GLU A 560 -19.16 5.13 32.83
C GLU A 560 -18.93 3.81 32.13
N VAL A 561 -19.14 2.72 32.85
CA VAL A 561 -19.03 1.35 32.37
C VAL A 561 -20.44 0.80 32.16
N VAL A 562 -20.70 0.34 30.93
CA VAL A 562 -21.95 -0.29 30.54
C VAL A 562 -21.82 -1.80 30.79
N PRO A 563 -22.65 -2.38 31.66
CA PRO A 563 -22.61 -3.81 31.95
C PRO A 563 -23.01 -4.60 30.71
N MET A 564 -22.26 -5.64 30.37
CA MET A 564 -22.53 -6.48 29.22
C MET A 564 -22.77 -7.94 29.63
N SER A 565 -23.80 -8.54 29.04
CA SER A 565 -23.88 -9.99 28.88
C SER A 565 -23.21 -10.37 27.57
N PHE A 566 -22.30 -11.34 27.58
CA PHE A 566 -21.75 -11.92 26.36
C PHE A 566 -22.89 -12.40 25.46
N GLU A 567 -23.07 -11.74 24.32
CA GLU A 567 -24.00 -12.20 23.28
C GLU A 567 -23.35 -13.37 22.51
N PRO A 568 -24.14 -14.36 22.06
CA PRO A 568 -23.63 -15.38 21.16
C PRO A 568 -23.13 -14.72 19.86
N PRO A 569 -22.17 -15.36 19.15
CA PRO A 569 -21.68 -14.81 17.90
C PRO A 569 -22.81 -14.63 16.88
N ILE A 570 -22.72 -13.55 16.13
CA ILE A 570 -23.54 -13.39 14.93
C ILE A 570 -22.91 -14.25 13.84
N LEU A 571 -23.68 -15.23 13.35
CA LEU A 571 -23.26 -16.06 12.23
C LEU A 571 -23.51 -15.31 10.93
N VAL A 572 -22.44 -15.05 10.18
CA VAL A 572 -22.48 -14.33 8.91
C VAL A 572 -22.25 -15.33 7.78
N PRO A 573 -23.28 -15.67 6.97
CA PRO A 573 -23.11 -16.56 5.83
C PRO A 573 -22.37 -15.82 4.70
N ILE A 574 -21.26 -16.39 4.22
CA ILE A 574 -20.50 -15.83 3.08
C ILE A 574 -20.42 -16.85 1.97
N CYS A 575 -20.69 -16.44 0.74
CA CYS A 575 -20.55 -17.29 -0.43
C CYS A 575 -19.09 -17.31 -0.92
N ASP A 576 -18.52 -18.51 -1.01
CA ASP A 576 -17.19 -18.73 -1.58
C ASP A 576 -17.20 -18.37 -3.08
N THR A 577 -16.60 -17.24 -3.45
CA THR A 577 -16.61 -16.72 -4.83
C THR A 577 -15.56 -17.35 -5.74
N GLY A 578 -14.73 -18.29 -5.26
CA GLY A 578 -13.69 -18.85 -6.10
C GLY A 578 -13.02 -20.11 -5.58
N PHE A 579 -13.25 -21.24 -6.25
CA PHE A 579 -12.50 -22.49 -6.05
C PHE A 579 -10.97 -22.36 -6.26
N ASN A 580 -10.50 -21.27 -6.89
CA ASN A 580 -9.10 -21.02 -7.25
C ASN A 580 -8.47 -19.80 -6.57
N GLU A 581 -9.24 -18.98 -5.84
CA GLU A 581 -8.73 -17.83 -5.12
C GLU A 581 -8.75 -18.14 -3.62
N PHE A 582 -7.58 -18.28 -3.01
CA PHE A 582 -7.45 -18.59 -1.58
C PHE A 582 -7.89 -17.46 -0.65
N THR A 583 -8.66 -16.48 -1.14
CA THR A 583 -8.98 -15.23 -0.47
C THR A 583 -10.49 -15.00 -0.48
N THR A 584 -11.06 -14.81 0.70
CA THR A 584 -12.43 -14.35 0.91
C THR A 584 -12.41 -12.86 1.24
N ILE A 585 -13.35 -12.11 0.68
CA ILE A 585 -13.53 -10.67 0.92
C ILE A 585 -14.94 -10.45 1.47
N VAL A 586 -15.04 -9.68 2.55
CA VAL A 586 -16.30 -9.27 3.18
C VAL A 586 -16.36 -7.75 3.16
N GLN A 587 -17.39 -7.17 2.54
CA GLN A 587 -17.60 -5.72 2.59
C GLN A 587 -18.22 -5.36 3.93
N LEU A 588 -17.78 -4.25 4.54
CA LEU A 588 -18.32 -3.82 5.83
C LEU A 588 -19.80 -3.41 5.74
N ASP A 589 -20.21 -2.79 4.63
CA ASP A 589 -21.62 -2.44 4.35
C ASP A 589 -22.57 -3.65 4.43
N ASP A 590 -22.11 -4.83 4.02
CA ASP A 590 -22.90 -6.07 4.10
C ASP A 590 -23.07 -6.54 5.55
N LEU A 591 -22.09 -6.26 6.41
CA LEU A 591 -22.14 -6.57 7.83
C LEU A 591 -23.02 -5.56 8.58
N ASP A 592 -22.91 -4.27 8.27
CA ASP A 592 -23.71 -3.20 8.89
C ASP A 592 -25.21 -3.46 8.71
N ALA A 593 -25.61 -3.89 7.50
CA ALA A 593 -26.99 -4.25 7.18
C ALA A 593 -27.59 -5.35 8.09
N LEU A 594 -26.76 -6.18 8.74
CA LEU A 594 -27.23 -7.20 9.69
C LEU A 594 -27.71 -6.58 11.02
N PHE A 595 -27.19 -5.41 11.37
CA PHE A 595 -27.47 -4.75 12.64
C PHE A 595 -28.61 -3.72 12.55
N ASP A 596 -28.95 -3.22 11.35
CA ASP A 596 -30.01 -2.22 11.11
C ASP A 596 -31.35 -2.50 11.85
N THR A 597 -31.71 -3.78 11.98
CA THR A 597 -32.96 -4.18 12.64
C THR A 597 -32.89 -4.12 14.17
N SER A 598 -31.71 -4.34 14.74
CA SER A 598 -31.49 -4.45 16.19
C SER A 598 -30.93 -3.17 16.79
N PHE A 599 -30.15 -2.42 16.01
CA PHE A 599 -29.48 -1.18 16.39
C PHE A 599 -29.63 -0.14 15.26
N PRO A 600 -30.85 0.36 15.00
CA PRO A 600 -31.04 1.40 14.00
C PRO A 600 -30.25 2.66 14.40
N ASP A 601 -29.61 3.31 13.41
CA ASP A 601 -28.81 4.53 13.57
C ASP A 601 -27.52 4.38 14.42
N ALA A 602 -27.08 3.14 14.71
CA ALA A 602 -25.81 2.91 15.40
C ALA A 602 -24.60 3.05 14.48
N ASP A 603 -23.48 3.51 15.03
CA ASP A 603 -22.17 3.42 14.38
C ASP A 603 -21.54 2.07 14.71
N ILE A 604 -21.07 1.36 13.68
CA ILE A 604 -20.55 0.00 13.82
C ILE A 604 -19.16 -0.07 13.21
N GLN A 605 -18.21 -0.54 14.01
CA GLN A 605 -16.82 -0.69 13.59
C GLN A 605 -16.33 -2.10 13.85
N TYR A 606 -15.38 -2.56 13.03
CA TYR A 606 -14.88 -3.93 13.02
C TYR A 606 -13.38 -3.99 13.27
N TYR A 607 -12.92 -5.02 13.98
CA TYR A 607 -11.55 -5.11 14.49
C TYR A 607 -11.05 -6.56 14.51
N ASP A 608 -9.72 -6.71 14.49
CA ASP A 608 -9.05 -8.01 14.61
C ASP A 608 -9.10 -8.62 16.01
N THR A 609 -9.18 -7.78 17.05
CA THR A 609 -9.11 -8.25 18.44
C THR A 609 -10.16 -7.58 19.32
N ALA A 610 -10.55 -8.26 20.39
CA ALA A 610 -11.45 -7.69 21.41
C ALA A 610 -10.86 -6.43 22.06
N ASP A 611 -9.54 -6.39 22.26
CA ASP A 611 -8.84 -5.24 22.84
C ASP A 611 -8.83 -4.05 21.87
N ASP A 612 -8.67 -4.29 20.57
CA ASP A 612 -8.78 -3.27 19.52
C ASP A 612 -10.21 -2.72 19.45
N ALA A 613 -11.23 -3.58 19.51
CA ALA A 613 -12.63 -3.14 19.58
C ALA A 613 -12.95 -2.38 20.88
N LEU A 614 -12.35 -2.79 22.00
CA LEU A 614 -12.52 -2.08 23.26
C LEU A 614 -11.88 -0.69 23.19
N LEU A 615 -10.65 -0.58 22.71
CA LEU A 615 -9.89 0.67 22.69
C LEU A 615 -10.09 1.52 21.42
N GLU A 616 -10.91 1.04 20.48
CA GLU A 616 -11.15 1.60 19.15
C GLU A 616 -9.85 1.85 18.40
N LYS A 617 -9.05 0.80 18.23
CA LYS A 617 -7.74 0.85 17.55
C LYS A 617 -7.77 -0.04 16.32
N ASN A 618 -7.09 0.37 15.25
CA ASN A 618 -6.88 -0.47 14.06
C ASN A 618 -8.20 -1.00 13.47
N ALA A 619 -9.24 -0.16 13.40
CA ALA A 619 -10.50 -0.52 12.78
C ALA A 619 -10.30 -0.86 11.29
N TYR A 620 -11.07 -1.83 10.79
CA TYR A 620 -11.22 -2.05 9.37
C TYR A 620 -11.95 -0.85 8.74
N GLU A 621 -11.44 -0.36 7.60
CA GLU A 621 -12.00 0.85 6.96
C GLU A 621 -12.98 0.56 5.82
N VAL A 622 -12.81 -0.55 5.09
CA VAL A 622 -13.57 -0.81 3.85
C VAL A 622 -14.03 -2.25 3.75
N GLN A 623 -13.12 -3.19 3.98
CA GLN A 623 -13.38 -4.62 3.79
C GLN A 623 -12.47 -5.44 4.69
N ILE A 624 -12.92 -6.67 4.96
CA ILE A 624 -12.15 -7.69 5.66
C ILE A 624 -11.70 -8.72 4.63
N GLN A 625 -10.41 -9.02 4.61
CA GLN A 625 -9.81 -9.96 3.66
C GLN A 625 -9.08 -11.06 4.42
N PHE A 626 -9.45 -12.33 4.18
CA PHE A 626 -8.82 -13.46 4.86
C PHE A 626 -8.76 -14.71 3.98
N ASN A 627 -8.01 -15.71 4.44
CA ASN A 627 -7.93 -17.00 3.75
C ASN A 627 -9.09 -17.90 4.17
N ALA A 628 -9.82 -18.50 3.23
CA ALA A 628 -10.99 -19.34 3.51
C ALA A 628 -10.69 -20.57 4.42
N PHE A 629 -9.41 -20.99 4.52
CA PHE A 629 -8.97 -22.06 5.42
C PHE A 629 -8.49 -21.55 6.80
N GLN A 630 -8.35 -20.24 6.96
CA GLN A 630 -7.95 -19.56 8.19
C GLN A 630 -8.89 -18.38 8.44
N ILE A 631 -10.12 -18.70 8.81
CA ILE A 631 -11.16 -17.73 9.13
C ILE A 631 -10.78 -17.01 10.43
N PRO A 632 -10.59 -15.68 10.43
CA PRO A 632 -10.28 -14.93 11.64
C PRO A 632 -11.53 -14.75 12.49
N ASP A 633 -11.33 -14.56 13.80
CA ASP A 633 -12.36 -13.97 14.65
C ASP A 633 -12.38 -12.47 14.37
N VAL A 634 -13.54 -11.93 13.97
CA VAL A 634 -13.72 -10.48 13.77
C VAL A 634 -14.59 -9.95 14.89
N TYR A 635 -14.13 -8.91 15.56
CA TYR A 635 -14.88 -8.24 16.63
C TYR A 635 -15.62 -7.04 16.05
N TYR A 636 -16.85 -6.83 16.47
CA TYR A 636 -17.62 -5.63 16.14
C TYR A 636 -17.88 -4.83 17.41
N ARG A 637 -17.87 -3.50 17.29
CA ARG A 637 -18.28 -2.55 18.33
C ARG A 637 -19.48 -1.78 17.80
N VAL A 638 -20.55 -1.71 18.59
CA VAL A 638 -21.76 -0.92 18.30
C VAL A 638 -21.79 0.28 19.23
N GLU A 639 -21.89 1.47 18.67
CA GLU A 639 -22.03 2.72 19.39
C GLU A 639 -23.34 3.43 19.09
N LEU A 640 -23.95 4.00 20.14
CA LEU A 640 -25.11 4.89 20.02
C LEU A 640 -24.80 6.19 20.75
N GLU A 641 -25.03 7.32 20.08
CA GLU A 641 -24.75 8.66 20.63
C GLU A 641 -23.29 8.81 21.15
N GLY A 642 -22.34 8.10 20.54
CA GLY A 642 -20.91 8.11 20.91
C GLY A 642 -20.53 7.29 22.14
N GLY A 643 -21.42 6.39 22.59
CA GLY A 643 -21.14 5.48 23.71
C GLY A 643 -21.20 4.00 23.32
N CYS A 644 -20.30 3.20 23.88
CA CYS A 644 -20.30 1.75 23.70
C CYS A 644 -21.62 1.12 24.18
N VAL A 645 -22.32 0.44 23.28
CA VAL A 645 -23.53 -0.33 23.60
C VAL A 645 -23.18 -1.80 23.75
N THR A 646 -22.47 -2.34 22.76
CA THR A 646 -22.04 -3.74 22.77
C THR A 646 -20.77 -3.95 21.94
N ILE A 647 -19.97 -4.93 22.35
CA ILE A 647 -18.84 -5.51 21.63
C ILE A 647 -19.12 -7.01 21.54
N GLY A 648 -19.15 -7.52 20.31
CA GLY A 648 -19.33 -8.95 20.07
C GLY A 648 -18.32 -9.44 19.04
N TYR A 649 -18.48 -10.70 18.62
CA TYR A 649 -17.69 -11.25 17.53
C TYR A 649 -18.60 -11.84 16.45
N ALA A 650 -18.22 -11.58 15.20
CA ALA A 650 -18.83 -12.13 14.00
C ALA A 650 -18.12 -13.44 13.65
N ALA A 651 -18.90 -14.51 13.47
CA ALA A 651 -18.39 -15.80 13.03
C ALA A 651 -18.82 -16.05 11.59
N PHE A 652 -17.85 -16.17 10.70
CA PHE A 652 -18.10 -16.39 9.27
C PHE A 652 -18.40 -17.86 8.96
N ASP A 653 -19.54 -18.11 8.34
CA ASP A 653 -19.97 -19.43 7.86
C ASP A 653 -19.85 -19.48 6.33
N ILE A 654 -18.75 -20.06 5.85
CA ILE A 654 -18.46 -20.12 4.41
C ILE A 654 -19.38 -21.15 3.74
N LYS A 655 -20.26 -20.66 2.87
CA LYS A 655 -21.20 -21.42 2.05
C LYS A 655 -20.66 -21.58 0.64
N ARG A 656 -20.89 -22.74 0.04
CA ARG A 656 -20.51 -22.99 -1.36
C ARG A 656 -21.64 -22.56 -2.30
N PRO A 657 -21.38 -21.74 -3.32
CA PRO A 657 -22.38 -21.48 -4.35
C PRO A 657 -22.74 -22.77 -5.10
N PRO A 658 -23.90 -22.80 -5.80
CA PRO A 658 -24.15 -23.79 -6.84
C PRO A 658 -22.97 -23.89 -7.82
N GLU A 659 -22.70 -25.08 -8.36
CA GLU A 659 -21.70 -25.30 -9.41
C GLU A 659 -22.43 -25.47 -10.74
N LEU A 660 -22.45 -24.43 -11.56
CA LEU A 660 -23.10 -24.45 -12.88
C LEU A 660 -22.09 -24.23 -14.01
N GLU A 661 -22.31 -24.92 -15.12
CA GLU A 661 -21.59 -24.70 -16.36
C GLU A 661 -22.56 -24.24 -17.45
N ASN A 662 -22.09 -23.36 -18.34
CA ASN A 662 -22.89 -22.90 -19.47
C ASN A 662 -23.25 -24.06 -20.40
N GLU A 663 -24.46 -24.03 -20.96
CA GLU A 663 -25.01 -25.11 -21.78
C GLU A 663 -25.35 -24.62 -23.19
N ASN A 664 -25.00 -25.41 -24.21
CA ASN A 664 -25.45 -25.19 -25.59
C ASN A 664 -26.67 -26.09 -25.85
N VAL A 665 -27.81 -25.48 -26.24
CA VAL A 665 -29.07 -26.20 -26.48
C VAL A 665 -29.51 -26.01 -27.92
N PHE A 666 -29.79 -27.11 -28.62
CA PHE A 666 -30.27 -27.11 -30.00
C PHE A 666 -31.69 -27.64 -30.11
N PHE A 667 -32.52 -27.06 -30.97
CA PHE A 667 -33.90 -27.54 -31.19
C PHE A 667 -34.38 -27.44 -32.64
N CYS A 668 -35.30 -28.31 -33.04
CA CYS A 668 -35.94 -28.23 -34.35
C CYS A 668 -36.98 -27.09 -34.31
N GLN A 669 -36.90 -26.13 -35.25
CA GLN A 669 -37.81 -24.98 -35.27
C GLN A 669 -39.30 -25.37 -35.39
N VAL A 670 -39.58 -26.58 -35.89
CA VAL A 670 -40.94 -27.15 -36.02
C VAL A 670 -41.55 -27.61 -34.69
N ASP A 671 -40.76 -27.77 -33.63
CA ASP A 671 -41.23 -28.28 -32.33
C ASP A 671 -41.91 -27.19 -31.49
N GLY A 672 -41.88 -25.94 -31.94
CA GLY A 672 -42.56 -24.82 -31.28
C GLY A 672 -41.85 -24.30 -30.03
N GLY A 673 -40.67 -24.85 -29.68
CA GLY A 673 -39.78 -24.37 -28.63
C GLY A 673 -38.90 -25.48 -28.01
N VAL A 674 -38.01 -25.10 -27.10
CA VAL A 674 -37.18 -26.02 -26.31
C VAL A 674 -37.24 -25.66 -24.83
N THR A 675 -37.25 -26.68 -23.97
CA THR A 675 -37.20 -26.49 -22.52
C THR A 675 -35.77 -26.30 -22.07
N LEU A 676 -35.49 -25.20 -21.37
CA LEU A 676 -34.23 -24.95 -20.68
C LEU A 676 -34.41 -25.29 -19.20
N SER A 677 -33.50 -26.07 -18.64
CA SER A 677 -33.51 -26.45 -17.23
C SER A 677 -32.09 -26.69 -16.74
N PRO A 678 -31.67 -26.14 -15.59
CA PRO A 678 -30.33 -26.39 -15.06
C PRO A 678 -30.22 -27.82 -14.50
N PRO A 679 -28.99 -28.38 -14.44
CA PRO A 679 -28.78 -29.67 -13.81
C PRO A 679 -28.96 -29.56 -12.28
N GLY A 680 -30.04 -30.12 -11.75
CA GLY A 680 -30.28 -30.23 -10.31
C GLY A 680 -31.57 -29.55 -9.83
N THR A 681 -31.64 -29.26 -8.53
CA THR A 681 -32.77 -28.57 -7.92
C THR A 681 -32.24 -27.50 -6.99
N PHE A 682 -32.75 -26.29 -7.16
CA PHE A 682 -32.32 -25.09 -6.47
C PHE A 682 -33.50 -24.48 -5.69
N ASN A 683 -33.19 -23.63 -4.73
CA ASN A 683 -34.18 -23.00 -3.86
C ASN A 683 -34.96 -21.89 -4.57
N SER A 684 -34.31 -21.14 -5.47
CA SER A 684 -34.95 -20.14 -6.33
C SER A 684 -34.33 -20.13 -7.72
N TYR A 685 -35.10 -19.60 -8.67
CA TYR A 685 -34.76 -19.46 -10.08
C TYR A 685 -35.18 -18.06 -10.52
N GLU A 686 -34.31 -17.35 -11.21
CA GLU A 686 -34.57 -16.04 -11.81
C GLU A 686 -33.96 -16.02 -13.21
N TRP A 687 -34.83 -15.98 -14.22
CA TRP A 687 -34.43 -15.91 -15.62
C TRP A 687 -34.36 -14.44 -16.06
N ASP A 688 -33.47 -14.11 -16.99
CA ASP A 688 -33.39 -12.79 -17.64
C ASP A 688 -34.68 -12.41 -18.41
N THR A 689 -35.52 -13.40 -18.69
CA THR A 689 -36.87 -13.25 -19.26
C THR A 689 -37.92 -12.79 -18.22
N GLY A 690 -37.62 -12.89 -16.92
CA GLY A 690 -38.46 -12.52 -15.78
C GLY A 690 -39.24 -13.66 -15.13
N GLU A 691 -39.13 -14.88 -15.68
CA GLU A 691 -39.71 -16.10 -15.13
C GLU A 691 -38.94 -16.59 -13.88
N THR A 692 -39.64 -17.31 -13.00
CA THR A 692 -39.06 -17.85 -11.76
C THR A 692 -39.28 -19.37 -11.61
N SER A 693 -39.61 -20.05 -12.70
CA SER A 693 -39.81 -21.50 -12.71
C SER A 693 -38.47 -22.25 -12.88
N PRO A 694 -38.37 -23.51 -12.38
CA PRO A 694 -37.18 -24.34 -12.59
C PRO A 694 -36.82 -24.61 -14.04
N GLU A 695 -37.80 -24.47 -14.93
CA GLU A 695 -37.66 -24.65 -16.37
C GLU A 695 -38.46 -23.58 -17.11
N ILE A 696 -37.99 -23.19 -18.29
CA ILE A 696 -38.72 -22.31 -19.23
C ILE A 696 -38.75 -22.93 -20.63
N VAL A 697 -39.74 -22.59 -21.44
CA VAL A 697 -39.81 -22.97 -22.85
C VAL A 697 -39.50 -21.76 -23.71
N VAL A 698 -38.43 -21.83 -24.48
CA VAL A 698 -38.01 -20.75 -25.38
C VAL A 698 -38.25 -21.13 -26.84
N THR A 699 -38.68 -20.18 -27.65
CA THR A 699 -39.09 -20.42 -29.04
C THR A 699 -38.19 -19.75 -30.08
N ALA A 700 -37.25 -18.94 -29.62
CA ALA A 700 -36.30 -18.20 -30.45
C ALA A 700 -34.85 -18.57 -30.06
N PRO A 701 -33.94 -18.69 -31.04
CA PRO A 701 -32.52 -18.79 -30.75
C PRO A 701 -32.03 -17.51 -30.07
N GLY A 702 -31.09 -17.65 -29.15
CA GLY A 702 -30.61 -16.56 -28.31
C GLY A 702 -29.87 -17.08 -27.09
N ASN A 703 -29.33 -16.15 -26.30
CA ASN A 703 -28.75 -16.46 -25.00
C ASN A 703 -29.81 -16.19 -23.94
N TYR A 704 -29.97 -17.13 -23.02
CA TYR A 704 -30.87 -17.01 -21.87
C TYR A 704 -30.06 -17.24 -20.61
N GLU A 705 -30.15 -16.31 -19.67
CA GLU A 705 -29.39 -16.33 -18.43
C GLU A 705 -30.29 -16.77 -17.28
N LEU A 706 -29.81 -17.69 -16.47
CA LEU A 706 -30.49 -18.17 -15.27
C LEU A 706 -29.60 -17.97 -14.05
N THR A 707 -30.11 -17.22 -13.07
CA THR A 707 -29.55 -17.15 -11.73
C THR A 707 -30.33 -18.10 -10.80
N VAL A 708 -29.62 -18.96 -10.07
CA VAL A 708 -30.23 -19.90 -9.09
C VAL A 708 -29.65 -19.69 -7.70
N SER A 709 -30.37 -20.07 -6.64
CA SER A 709 -29.85 -20.08 -5.26
C SER A 709 -29.88 -21.47 -4.59
N ASN A 710 -28.93 -21.79 -3.72
CA ASN A 710 -28.85 -23.09 -3.03
C ASN A 710 -29.67 -23.18 -1.72
N GLY A 711 -30.40 -22.13 -1.34
CA GLY A 711 -31.16 -22.07 -0.08
C GLY A 711 -30.32 -21.75 1.17
N GLU A 712 -29.00 -21.66 1.04
CA GLU A 712 -28.06 -21.14 2.04
C GLU A 712 -27.69 -19.67 1.77
N GLY A 713 -28.38 -19.02 0.82
CA GLY A 713 -28.18 -17.61 0.47
C GLY A 713 -27.22 -17.38 -0.70
N CYS A 714 -26.57 -18.43 -1.24
CA CYS A 714 -25.63 -18.28 -2.34
C CYS A 714 -26.27 -18.48 -3.70
N THR A 715 -25.91 -17.60 -4.62
CA THR A 715 -26.36 -17.63 -6.01
C THR A 715 -25.21 -17.96 -6.96
N ASP A 716 -25.55 -18.59 -8.08
CA ASP A 716 -24.68 -18.71 -9.25
C ASP A 716 -25.50 -18.49 -10.52
N THR A 717 -24.85 -18.15 -11.61
CA THR A 717 -25.49 -17.81 -12.89
C THR A 717 -24.95 -18.69 -14.01
N MET A 718 -25.86 -19.26 -14.81
CA MET A 718 -25.52 -20.03 -16.01
C MET A 718 -26.15 -19.46 -17.27
N LEU A 719 -25.43 -19.62 -18.37
CA LEU A 719 -25.86 -19.19 -19.69
C LEU A 719 -26.30 -20.40 -20.55
N PHE A 720 -27.53 -20.37 -21.04
CA PHE A 720 -28.01 -21.25 -22.09
C PHE A 720 -27.85 -20.58 -23.46
N ILE A 721 -27.07 -21.17 -24.35
CA ILE A 721 -26.87 -20.71 -25.72
C ILE A 721 -27.77 -21.55 -26.64
N VAL A 722 -28.87 -20.96 -27.09
CA VAL A 722 -29.93 -21.67 -27.82
C VAL A 722 -29.83 -21.41 -29.32
N ALA A 723 -29.75 -22.48 -30.11
CA ALA A 723 -29.66 -22.44 -31.58
C ALA A 723 -30.63 -23.41 -32.27
N THR A 724 -30.95 -23.16 -33.53
CA THR A 724 -31.82 -24.04 -34.34
C THR A 724 -31.02 -25.09 -35.11
N SER A 725 -31.63 -26.24 -35.42
CA SER A 725 -31.01 -27.37 -36.13
C SER A 725 -30.58 -27.06 -37.59
N SER A 726 -29.76 -27.96 -38.14
CA SER A 726 -29.05 -27.83 -39.43
C SER A 726 -29.89 -28.04 -40.69
N THR A 727 -29.42 -27.53 -41.83
CA THR A 727 -30.00 -27.72 -43.18
C THR A 727 -29.21 -28.76 -43.98
N ILE A 728 -29.88 -29.56 -44.83
CA ILE A 728 -29.25 -30.64 -45.63
C ILE A 728 -29.48 -30.39 -47.12
N SER A 729 -28.46 -30.60 -47.94
CA SER A 729 -28.56 -30.56 -49.41
C SER A 729 -27.87 -31.74 -50.08
N ILE A 730 -28.53 -32.38 -51.05
CA ILE A 730 -27.95 -33.47 -51.87
C ILE A 730 -27.23 -32.87 -53.09
N ASN A 731 -25.93 -33.14 -53.20
CA ASN A 731 -25.10 -32.68 -54.31
C ASN A 731 -25.15 -33.65 -55.50
N ASP A 732 -24.94 -34.95 -55.26
CA ASP A 732 -24.97 -35.99 -56.32
C ASP A 732 -25.31 -37.39 -55.75
N ILE A 733 -25.81 -38.28 -56.61
CA ILE A 733 -26.02 -39.70 -56.29
C ILE A 733 -25.47 -40.56 -57.44
N THR A 734 -24.35 -41.23 -57.19
CA THR A 734 -23.70 -42.11 -58.16
C THR A 734 -24.23 -43.55 -58.01
N VAL A 735 -24.68 -44.16 -59.11
CA VAL A 735 -25.13 -45.57 -59.16
C VAL A 735 -24.19 -46.42 -60.02
N ASN A 736 -23.55 -47.42 -59.41
CA ASN A 736 -22.68 -48.38 -60.08
C ASN A 736 -23.40 -49.72 -60.29
N GLU A 737 -23.73 -50.05 -61.54
CA GLU A 737 -24.64 -51.15 -61.90
C GLU A 737 -24.06 -52.17 -62.90
N PHE A 738 -24.73 -53.32 -63.07
CA PHE A 738 -24.28 -54.48 -63.85
C PHE A 738 -22.95 -55.10 -63.38
N GLN A 739 -22.65 -54.98 -62.09
CA GLN A 739 -21.42 -55.52 -61.49
C GLN A 739 -21.71 -56.75 -60.62
N GLN A 740 -20.65 -57.43 -60.14
CA GLN A 740 -20.84 -58.52 -59.18
C GLN A 740 -21.49 -58.01 -57.88
N SER A 741 -21.15 -56.80 -57.46
CA SER A 741 -21.74 -56.06 -56.34
C SER A 741 -22.15 -54.69 -56.85
N ASN A 742 -23.46 -54.44 -57.03
CA ASN A 742 -23.94 -53.12 -57.40
C ASN A 742 -23.88 -52.19 -56.17
N GLU A 743 -23.77 -50.89 -56.43
CA GLU A 743 -23.57 -49.90 -55.37
C GLU A 743 -24.25 -48.54 -55.65
N ILE A 744 -24.62 -47.85 -54.56
CA ILE A 744 -24.99 -46.44 -54.53
C ILE A 744 -24.00 -45.67 -53.63
N ILE A 745 -23.49 -44.53 -54.11
CA ILE A 745 -22.72 -43.55 -53.33
C ILE A 745 -23.45 -42.21 -53.35
N ILE A 746 -23.64 -41.60 -52.18
CA ILE A 746 -24.39 -40.36 -52.00
C ILE A 746 -23.44 -39.22 -51.59
N ASP A 747 -23.47 -38.11 -52.29
CA ASP A 747 -22.76 -36.88 -51.91
C ASP A 747 -23.78 -35.85 -51.40
N ALA A 748 -23.67 -35.47 -50.13
CA ALA A 748 -24.54 -34.51 -49.48
C ALA A 748 -23.77 -33.65 -48.47
N GLN A 749 -24.28 -32.45 -48.20
CA GLN A 749 -23.70 -31.50 -47.26
C GLN A 749 -24.73 -31.04 -46.22
N THR A 750 -24.24 -30.66 -45.05
CA THR A 750 -25.00 -30.06 -43.95
C THR A 750 -24.18 -28.94 -43.29
N ASP A 751 -24.84 -27.96 -42.69
CA ASP A 751 -24.23 -26.95 -41.81
C ASP A 751 -24.15 -27.40 -40.33
N GLY A 752 -24.64 -28.61 -40.02
CA GLY A 752 -24.57 -29.26 -38.70
C GLY A 752 -23.57 -30.41 -38.60
N GLU A 753 -23.63 -31.14 -37.48
CA GLU A 753 -22.71 -32.24 -37.21
C GLU A 753 -23.18 -33.58 -37.80
N GLY A 754 -22.65 -33.91 -39.00
CA GLY A 754 -22.75 -35.26 -39.56
C GLY A 754 -24.10 -35.61 -40.18
N LEU A 755 -24.13 -36.70 -40.96
CA LEU A 755 -25.29 -37.17 -41.71
C LEU A 755 -25.49 -38.68 -41.58
N LEU A 756 -26.74 -39.10 -41.53
CA LEU A 756 -27.18 -40.48 -41.58
C LEU A 756 -27.86 -40.77 -42.92
N TYR A 757 -27.45 -41.86 -43.58
CA TYR A 757 -27.90 -42.24 -44.91
C TYR A 757 -28.68 -43.55 -44.86
N SER A 758 -29.71 -43.67 -45.68
CA SER A 758 -30.51 -44.88 -45.90
C SER A 758 -30.81 -45.05 -47.39
N VAL A 759 -30.89 -46.29 -47.88
CA VAL A 759 -31.34 -46.63 -49.25
C VAL A 759 -32.64 -47.46 -49.27
N ASP A 760 -33.11 -47.91 -48.11
CA ASP A 760 -34.26 -48.81 -47.95
C ASP A 760 -35.53 -48.06 -47.50
N GLY A 761 -35.58 -46.74 -47.73
CA GLY A 761 -36.71 -45.89 -47.33
C GLY A 761 -36.73 -45.57 -45.84
N GLY A 762 -35.58 -45.59 -45.17
CA GLY A 762 -35.45 -45.23 -43.75
C GLY A 762 -35.66 -46.39 -42.79
N LEU A 763 -35.65 -47.64 -43.25
CA LEU A 763 -35.72 -48.80 -42.36
C LEU A 763 -34.39 -49.02 -41.63
N THR A 764 -33.28 -48.75 -42.30
CA THR A 764 -31.93 -48.77 -41.72
C THR A 764 -31.13 -47.55 -42.14
N PHE A 765 -30.30 -47.04 -41.21
CA PHE A 765 -29.42 -45.89 -41.43
C PHE A 765 -27.97 -46.23 -41.09
N GLN A 766 -27.02 -45.58 -41.78
CA GLN A 766 -25.59 -45.68 -41.55
C GLN A 766 -24.90 -44.31 -41.72
N ASN A 767 -23.77 -44.10 -41.06
CA ASN A 767 -22.96 -42.87 -41.19
C ASN A 767 -22.20 -42.81 -42.53
N SER A 768 -22.04 -43.95 -43.21
CA SER A 768 -21.35 -44.03 -44.49
C SER A 768 -22.29 -43.66 -45.64
N PRO A 769 -21.88 -42.80 -46.59
CA PRO A 769 -22.67 -42.50 -47.77
C PRO A 769 -22.72 -43.63 -48.82
N ARG A 770 -22.04 -44.77 -48.57
CA ARG A 770 -21.77 -45.82 -49.56
C ARG A 770 -22.49 -47.13 -49.23
N PHE A 771 -23.26 -47.66 -50.18
CA PHE A 771 -24.07 -48.87 -50.05
C PHE A 771 -23.73 -49.91 -51.12
N GLU A 772 -23.27 -51.10 -50.71
CA GLU A 772 -22.80 -52.17 -51.60
C GLU A 772 -23.74 -53.39 -51.63
N ASN A 773 -23.47 -54.33 -52.56
CA ASN A 773 -24.16 -55.61 -52.72
C ASN A 773 -25.65 -55.49 -53.04
N LEU A 774 -26.03 -54.40 -53.68
CA LEU A 774 -27.41 -54.09 -54.00
C LEU A 774 -27.94 -55.03 -55.09
N THR A 775 -29.13 -55.58 -54.88
CA THR A 775 -29.85 -56.33 -55.92
C THR A 775 -30.50 -55.36 -56.90
N PRO A 776 -30.66 -55.72 -58.19
CA PRO A 776 -31.35 -54.86 -59.15
C PRO A 776 -32.77 -54.50 -58.68
N GLY A 777 -33.10 -53.22 -58.65
CA GLY A 777 -34.32 -52.70 -58.02
C GLY A 777 -34.34 -51.19 -57.86
N TYR A 778 -35.47 -50.64 -57.40
CA TYR A 778 -35.55 -49.23 -56.99
C TYR A 778 -35.16 -49.08 -55.53
N TYR A 779 -34.38 -48.05 -55.23
CA TYR A 779 -33.96 -47.69 -53.88
C TYR A 779 -34.47 -46.29 -53.54
N ASN A 780 -35.03 -46.15 -52.34
CA ASN A 780 -35.53 -44.88 -51.81
C ASN A 780 -34.50 -44.37 -50.80
N ILE A 781 -33.79 -43.32 -51.18
CA ILE A 781 -32.74 -42.71 -50.39
C ILE A 781 -33.37 -41.72 -49.42
N ILE A 782 -32.95 -41.80 -48.15
CA ILE A 782 -33.23 -40.79 -47.12
C ILE A 782 -31.90 -40.39 -46.50
N ILE A 783 -31.63 -39.09 -46.46
CA ILE A 783 -30.52 -38.49 -45.73
C ILE A 783 -31.11 -37.64 -44.63
N ARG A 784 -30.60 -37.76 -43.41
CA ARG A 784 -31.04 -36.93 -42.28
C ARG A 784 -29.86 -36.51 -41.41
N ASP A 785 -30.04 -35.46 -40.62
CA ASP A 785 -29.12 -35.07 -39.56
C ASP A 785 -29.19 -36.07 -38.40
N ALA A 786 -28.25 -35.98 -37.45
CA ALA A 786 -28.15 -36.91 -36.33
C ALA A 786 -29.38 -36.83 -35.41
N GLU A 787 -29.97 -35.63 -35.31
CA GLU A 787 -31.14 -35.28 -34.49
C GLU A 787 -32.48 -35.58 -35.20
N ALA A 788 -32.44 -35.95 -36.48
CA ALA A 788 -33.59 -36.19 -37.35
C ALA A 788 -34.55 -34.99 -37.54
N CYS A 789 -34.06 -33.76 -37.36
CA CYS A 789 -34.82 -32.53 -37.57
C CYS A 789 -34.99 -32.21 -39.06
N SER A 790 -33.96 -32.45 -39.87
CA SER A 790 -33.94 -32.19 -41.31
C SER A 790 -33.75 -33.49 -42.09
N GLN A 791 -34.47 -33.66 -43.20
CA GLN A 791 -34.29 -34.80 -44.10
C GLN A 791 -34.45 -34.42 -45.57
N GLU A 792 -33.68 -35.09 -46.43
CA GLU A 792 -33.79 -35.03 -47.87
C GLU A 792 -34.01 -36.42 -48.45
N THR A 793 -34.78 -36.51 -49.53
CA THR A 793 -35.16 -37.80 -50.13
C THR A 793 -34.93 -37.85 -51.63
N ALA A 794 -34.50 -39.01 -52.12
CA ALA A 794 -34.29 -39.26 -53.54
C ALA A 794 -34.68 -40.69 -53.91
N ARG A 795 -34.90 -40.96 -55.20
CA ARG A 795 -35.19 -42.33 -55.69
C ARG A 795 -34.32 -42.66 -56.88
N VAL A 796 -33.63 -43.80 -56.79
CA VAL A 796 -32.73 -44.27 -57.86
C VAL A 796 -33.08 -45.70 -58.29
N LEU A 797 -32.73 -46.03 -59.53
CA LEU A 797 -32.89 -47.38 -60.10
C LEU A 797 -31.51 -48.01 -60.26
N VAL A 798 -31.30 -49.16 -59.64
CA VAL A 798 -30.12 -50.00 -59.84
C VAL A 798 -30.49 -51.10 -60.85
N ARG A 799 -29.86 -51.12 -62.02
CA ARG A 799 -30.08 -52.15 -63.04
C ARG A 799 -29.13 -53.34 -62.85
N GLY A 800 -29.46 -54.46 -63.48
CA GLY A 800 -28.63 -55.67 -63.42
C GLY A 800 -29.40 -56.93 -63.77
N VAL A 801 -28.81 -58.08 -63.48
CA VAL A 801 -29.41 -59.40 -63.75
C VAL A 801 -29.61 -60.19 -62.44
N PRO A 802 -30.65 -61.03 -62.33
CA PRO A 802 -30.85 -61.92 -61.18
C PRO A 802 -29.67 -62.89 -61.02
N ARG A 803 -29.28 -63.17 -59.78
CA ARG A 803 -28.21 -64.15 -59.50
C ARG A 803 -28.65 -65.60 -59.64
N PHE A 804 -29.96 -65.86 -59.66
CA PHE A 804 -30.51 -67.18 -59.90
C PHE A 804 -31.93 -67.10 -60.44
N PHE A 805 -32.47 -68.23 -60.90
CA PHE A 805 -33.88 -68.41 -61.18
C PHE A 805 -34.33 -69.87 -61.03
N THR A 806 -35.63 -70.11 -60.90
CA THR A 806 -36.24 -71.39 -60.56
C THR A 806 -37.39 -71.71 -61.52
N PRO A 807 -37.09 -72.20 -62.74
CA PRO A 807 -38.13 -72.51 -63.71
C PRO A 807 -38.94 -73.74 -63.27
N ASN A 808 -40.07 -73.49 -62.60
CA ASN A 808 -40.99 -74.49 -62.05
C ASN A 808 -42.48 -74.19 -62.37
N THR A 809 -42.75 -73.17 -63.18
CA THR A 809 -44.07 -72.71 -63.61
C THR A 809 -45.00 -72.23 -62.49
N ASP A 810 -44.44 -71.79 -61.36
CA ASP A 810 -45.21 -71.20 -60.26
C ASP A 810 -45.52 -69.70 -60.44
N GLY A 811 -45.06 -69.11 -61.55
CA GLY A 811 -45.21 -67.70 -61.87
C GLY A 811 -44.08 -66.81 -61.34
N THR A 812 -43.14 -67.34 -60.55
CA THR A 812 -42.07 -66.60 -59.90
C THR A 812 -40.70 -67.12 -60.34
N ASN A 813 -39.83 -66.23 -60.83
CA ASN A 813 -38.49 -66.60 -61.32
C ASN A 813 -38.50 -67.74 -62.36
N ASP A 814 -39.58 -67.87 -63.14
CA ASP A 814 -39.70 -68.89 -64.18
C ASP A 814 -38.81 -68.61 -65.39
N TYR A 815 -38.47 -67.34 -65.58
CA TYR A 815 -37.63 -66.87 -66.66
C TYR A 815 -36.48 -66.05 -66.10
N TRP A 816 -35.28 -66.33 -66.56
CA TRP A 816 -34.10 -65.53 -66.26
C TRP A 816 -33.92 -64.44 -67.31
N GLN A 817 -33.88 -63.18 -66.86
CA GLN A 817 -33.76 -61.99 -67.71
C GLN A 817 -33.21 -60.82 -66.88
N ALA A 818 -32.58 -59.84 -67.53
CA ALA A 818 -32.19 -58.59 -66.86
C ALA A 818 -33.40 -57.89 -66.23
N PHE A 819 -33.20 -57.29 -65.05
CA PHE A 819 -34.24 -56.57 -64.35
C PHE A 819 -34.71 -55.38 -65.19
N GLN A 820 -36.01 -55.31 -65.44
CA GLN A 820 -36.63 -54.41 -66.42
C GLN A 820 -36.02 -54.47 -67.83
N ALA A 821 -35.60 -55.63 -68.33
CA ALA A 821 -34.99 -55.75 -69.66
C ALA A 821 -35.73 -55.00 -70.80
N ARG A 822 -37.07 -54.87 -70.73
CA ARG A 822 -37.86 -54.14 -71.73
C ARG A 822 -37.53 -52.64 -71.83
N SER A 823 -37.03 -52.01 -70.76
CA SER A 823 -36.59 -50.61 -70.77
C SER A 823 -35.13 -50.44 -71.20
N LEU A 824 -34.40 -51.54 -71.45
CA LEU A 824 -33.00 -51.57 -71.86
C LEU A 824 -32.92 -51.77 -73.38
N GLU A 825 -33.27 -50.76 -74.17
CA GLU A 825 -33.26 -50.86 -75.64
C GLU A 825 -31.85 -51.19 -76.17
N GLY A 826 -31.74 -52.17 -77.08
CA GLY A 826 -30.43 -52.66 -77.55
C GLY A 826 -29.72 -53.67 -76.65
N LEU A 827 -30.33 -54.09 -75.54
CA LEU A 827 -29.83 -55.18 -74.70
C LEU A 827 -29.73 -56.49 -75.49
N GLN A 828 -28.55 -57.11 -75.45
CA GLN A 828 -28.30 -58.47 -75.94
C GLN A 828 -27.62 -59.30 -74.85
N ILE A 829 -28.15 -60.49 -74.55
CA ILE A 829 -27.57 -61.40 -73.57
C ILE A 829 -27.33 -62.75 -74.20
N GLU A 830 -26.11 -63.25 -74.09
CA GLU A 830 -25.72 -64.59 -74.51
C GLU A 830 -25.49 -65.43 -73.26
N ILE A 831 -26.12 -66.60 -73.15
CA ILE A 831 -26.04 -67.51 -71.99
C ILE A 831 -25.28 -68.77 -72.39
N TYR A 832 -24.35 -69.21 -71.55
CA TYR A 832 -23.45 -70.33 -71.80
C TYR A 832 -23.46 -71.35 -70.67
N ASP A 833 -23.24 -72.64 -71.00
CA ASP A 833 -22.96 -73.68 -70.00
C ASP A 833 -21.51 -73.65 -69.48
N ARG A 834 -21.20 -74.53 -68.53
CA ARG A 834 -19.86 -74.65 -67.92
C ARG A 834 -18.73 -75.05 -68.88
N PHE A 835 -19.04 -75.51 -70.08
CA PHE A 835 -18.08 -75.87 -71.11
C PHE A 835 -17.96 -74.79 -72.20
N GLY A 836 -18.66 -73.66 -72.04
CA GLY A 836 -18.66 -72.54 -72.98
C GLY A 836 -19.62 -72.72 -74.16
N LYS A 837 -20.53 -73.70 -74.10
CA LYS A 837 -21.54 -73.90 -75.15
C LYS A 837 -22.63 -72.84 -75.01
N LEU A 838 -22.93 -72.13 -76.11
CA LEU A 838 -24.04 -71.16 -76.16
C LEU A 838 -25.37 -71.89 -76.01
N MET A 839 -26.10 -71.54 -74.96
CA MET A 839 -27.38 -72.12 -74.57
C MET A 839 -28.54 -71.28 -75.07
N GLN A 840 -28.47 -69.96 -74.94
CA GLN A 840 -29.55 -69.10 -75.39
C GLN A 840 -29.06 -67.68 -75.67
N VAL A 841 -29.73 -66.98 -76.58
CA VAL A 841 -29.57 -65.53 -76.80
C VAL A 841 -30.89 -64.84 -76.46
N LEU A 842 -30.83 -63.81 -75.61
CA LEU A 842 -31.95 -62.98 -75.20
C LEU A 842 -31.75 -61.55 -75.67
N SER A 843 -32.87 -60.87 -75.93
CA SER A 843 -32.94 -59.42 -76.17
C SER A 843 -33.79 -58.76 -75.08
N SER A 844 -33.85 -57.42 -75.07
CA SER A 844 -34.78 -56.64 -74.24
C SER A 844 -36.25 -57.05 -74.39
N GLN A 845 -36.64 -57.54 -75.57
CA GLN A 845 -38.01 -57.97 -75.86
C GLN A 845 -38.26 -59.44 -75.52
N SER A 846 -37.21 -60.20 -75.20
CA SER A 846 -37.34 -61.60 -74.83
C SER A 846 -38.00 -61.74 -73.45
N ARG A 847 -38.90 -62.72 -73.31
CA ARG A 847 -39.52 -63.07 -72.01
C ARG A 847 -38.48 -63.51 -70.97
N GLY A 848 -37.32 -63.97 -71.41
CA GLY A 848 -36.23 -64.52 -70.61
C GLY A 848 -35.99 -65.99 -70.95
N TRP A 849 -34.94 -66.57 -70.38
CA TRP A 849 -34.62 -67.98 -70.55
C TRP A 849 -35.35 -68.82 -69.51
N ASP A 850 -36.07 -69.86 -69.93
CA ASP A 850 -36.82 -70.77 -69.04
C ASP A 850 -35.98 -71.98 -68.57
N GLY A 851 -34.68 -71.97 -68.86
CA GLY A 851 -33.79 -73.04 -68.45
C GLY A 851 -33.91 -74.31 -69.29
N THR A 852 -34.50 -74.25 -70.48
CA THR A 852 -34.52 -75.35 -71.44
C THR A 852 -33.52 -75.13 -72.58
N TYR A 853 -33.04 -76.22 -73.18
CA TYR A 853 -32.22 -76.19 -74.40
C TYR A 853 -32.68 -77.28 -75.35
N ASN A 854 -33.09 -76.92 -76.56
CA ASN A 854 -33.67 -77.83 -77.55
C ASN A 854 -34.83 -78.70 -77.01
N GLY A 855 -35.66 -78.12 -76.13
CA GLY A 855 -36.81 -78.80 -75.52
C GLY A 855 -36.48 -79.64 -74.28
N GLU A 856 -35.21 -79.86 -73.97
CA GLU A 856 -34.77 -80.59 -72.78
C GLU A 856 -34.53 -79.65 -71.60
N THR A 857 -34.84 -80.12 -70.40
CA THR A 857 -34.61 -79.36 -69.15
C THR A 857 -33.13 -79.36 -68.79
N MET A 858 -32.57 -78.16 -68.59
CA MET A 858 -31.18 -78.02 -68.15
C MET A 858 -31.01 -78.27 -66.64
N PRO A 859 -29.90 -78.90 -66.21
CA PRO A 859 -29.67 -79.27 -64.83
C PRO A 859 -29.37 -78.06 -63.94
N THR A 860 -29.67 -78.21 -62.64
CA THR A 860 -29.24 -77.27 -61.59
C THR A 860 -27.73 -77.07 -61.64
N ALA A 861 -27.30 -75.90 -62.10
CA ALA A 861 -25.89 -75.56 -62.30
C ALA A 861 -25.73 -74.04 -62.42
N ALA A 862 -24.47 -73.59 -62.32
CA ALA A 862 -24.10 -72.25 -62.74
C ALA A 862 -24.07 -72.17 -64.28
N TYR A 863 -24.58 -71.06 -64.80
CA TYR A 863 -24.52 -70.67 -66.20
C TYR A 863 -23.87 -69.29 -66.29
N TRP A 864 -23.13 -69.05 -67.36
CA TRP A 864 -22.44 -67.79 -67.58
C TRP A 864 -23.21 -66.95 -68.58
N TYR A 865 -23.13 -65.63 -68.45
CA TYR A 865 -23.71 -64.73 -69.42
C TYR A 865 -22.69 -63.71 -69.90
N LYS A 866 -22.85 -63.28 -71.15
CA LYS A 866 -22.31 -62.04 -71.67
C LYS A 866 -23.48 -61.14 -72.03
N LEU A 867 -23.61 -60.03 -71.32
CA LEU A 867 -24.62 -59.00 -71.51
C LEU A 867 -23.96 -57.81 -72.21
N THR A 868 -24.51 -57.37 -73.33
CA THR A 868 -24.07 -56.16 -74.02
C THR A 868 -25.22 -55.15 -74.01
N TYR A 869 -24.94 -53.96 -73.50
CA TYR A 869 -25.88 -52.84 -73.44
C TYR A 869 -25.09 -51.53 -73.61
N GLU A 870 -25.59 -50.62 -74.44
CA GLU A 870 -24.93 -49.33 -74.75
C GLU A 870 -23.44 -49.45 -75.09
N ASN A 871 -23.09 -50.40 -75.98
CA ASN A 871 -21.71 -50.73 -76.39
C ASN A 871 -20.77 -51.21 -75.28
N THR A 872 -21.27 -51.45 -74.07
CA THR A 872 -20.50 -52.01 -72.96
C THR A 872 -20.86 -53.47 -72.76
N SER A 873 -19.84 -54.34 -72.63
CA SER A 873 -20.03 -55.77 -72.37
C SER A 873 -19.76 -56.08 -70.89
N TYR A 874 -20.75 -56.66 -70.24
CA TYR A 874 -20.69 -57.19 -68.89
C TYR A 874 -20.73 -58.71 -68.94
N THR A 875 -19.94 -59.36 -68.10
CA THR A 875 -19.94 -60.83 -68.01
C THR A 875 -20.13 -61.26 -66.57
N GLY A 876 -20.90 -62.32 -66.36
CA GLY A 876 -21.11 -62.87 -65.03
C GLY A 876 -21.63 -64.30 -65.10
N HIS A 877 -22.09 -64.80 -63.95
CA HIS A 877 -22.76 -66.08 -63.87
C HIS A 877 -24.00 -65.97 -62.99
N PHE A 878 -24.93 -66.88 -63.19
CA PHE A 878 -26.13 -67.04 -62.39
C PHE A 878 -26.42 -68.53 -62.21
N MET A 879 -27.22 -68.86 -61.21
CA MET A 879 -27.59 -70.24 -60.94
C MET A 879 -28.98 -70.56 -61.47
N LEU A 880 -29.10 -71.58 -62.32
CA LEU A 880 -30.39 -72.22 -62.57
C LEU A 880 -30.61 -73.24 -61.45
N ILE A 881 -31.75 -73.16 -60.77
CA ILE A 881 -32.08 -74.06 -59.65
C ILE A 881 -33.39 -74.79 -59.98
N ARG A 882 -33.31 -76.11 -60.14
CA ARG A 882 -34.47 -77.00 -60.17
C ARG A 882 -34.74 -77.49 -58.75
N ARG A 883 -36.00 -77.40 -58.33
CA ARG A 883 -36.49 -77.96 -57.06
C ARG A 883 -37.18 -79.30 -57.31
#